data_AF-A0A947UDG0-F1
#
_entry.id   AF-A0A947UDG0-F1
#
_cell.length_a   1.000
_cell.length_b   1.000
_cell.length_c   1.000
_cell.angle_alpha   90.00
_cell.angle_beta   90.00
_cell.angle_gamma   90.00
#
_symmetry.space_group_name_H-M   'P 1'
#
loop_
_entity.id
_entity.type
_entity.pdbx_description
1 polymer ?
#
loop_
_entity_poly.entity_id
_entity_poly.type
_entity_poly.pdbx_seq_one_letter_code
_entity_poly.pdbx_strand_id
1 'polypeptide(L)'
;MKIKYIDLKNDFHTVRIVEDKEVVACQNKKDYHFNKTLIFLPFSTKEKIFFSFLIGKIFKISSEDYKKYIENFPKRHFFPKLLLDLNIILEKNSNIDKNLFKLPLKLFRNLELNLSPNCNLRCKYCYASSGQRSEKVIMPFFLAKKAIDYVSQYCQDELTLIFVGEGEPTLEFRLLKQIVSYAKKKVKKVKIDPLSTNGVFSEKVADWLIKNIDNLQISCDGPAFIQDKYRPLLGGKGSSVFVEKTIKYLVKKNKDFRLRATITDDTFGNEKQVINYFLNLGVKMLLFGALEKIGASREMISTPGFQQKKVLNKQKLFQEYLKLEELQDEVRMKDYVLNLTKIGTRVTCGIYTKSFFVVDSYGNVSACERHTSPYDFPNYPFMKDFIIGKYNFRKEKFEVDFEKLDKLKKTIDKKMKINQCFSCSLASACGTVCLYQIGLHCGSISTNQASCSRLDKEWPVLMFKYLAERYLIGKKPYLELKNGKLFYCLFLNQFSLHLQKTEDKMKNNPYIYISNLEKLNLLAQRIIEYKKTIKELTFFLLKFGFKKNDLNIHSGKKIIDFFEELQKNNVYFRISKPFPKTVLGSDYDKVCEKFRLPKQFKDCLELYVVKNDQITFPNGKKGRKEFSDYENREEIYRDFKEKLFN
;
A
#
# COMPACT_ATOMS: atom_id res chain seq x y z
N MET A 1 21.22 23.09 14.21
CA MET A 1 20.27 22.22 13.49
C MET A 1 18.81 22.65 13.58
N LYS A 2 18.10 22.37 12.49
CA LYS A 2 16.64 22.21 12.43
C LYS A 2 16.39 20.82 11.85
N ILE A 3 15.97 19.84 12.65
CA ILE A 3 15.49 18.56 12.08
C ILE A 3 14.21 18.86 11.31
N LYS A 4 14.14 18.39 10.07
CA LYS A 4 12.86 18.10 9.41
C LYS A 4 12.60 16.62 9.60
N TYR A 5 11.39 16.25 9.98
CA TYR A 5 10.99 14.85 9.98
C TYR A 5 9.55 14.66 9.52
N ILE A 6 9.25 13.43 9.09
CA ILE A 6 7.91 12.94 8.78
C ILE A 6 7.60 11.82 9.76
N ASP A 7 6.41 11.82 10.35
CA ASP A 7 5.85 10.64 10.99
C ASP A 7 4.92 9.94 9.97
N LEU A 8 5.14 8.66 9.71
CA LEU A 8 4.33 7.90 8.75
C LEU A 8 2.96 7.48 9.33
N LYS A 9 2.63 7.93 10.55
CA LYS A 9 1.37 7.59 11.24
C LYS A 9 0.40 8.75 11.44
N ASN A 10 0.87 10.01 11.48
CA ASN A 10 0.06 11.20 11.73
C ASN A 10 0.73 12.48 11.18
N ASP A 11 -0.06 13.49 10.83
CA ASP A 11 0.43 14.75 10.24
C ASP A 11 1.22 15.65 11.22
N PHE A 12 2.32 16.20 10.70
CA PHE A 12 3.14 17.34 11.15
C PHE A 12 3.17 17.78 12.63
N HIS A 13 4.33 17.55 13.26
CA HIS A 13 4.91 18.46 14.26
C HIS A 13 6.38 18.76 13.95
N THR A 14 6.78 20.03 13.90
CA THR A 14 8.19 20.42 13.66
C THR A 14 8.97 20.45 14.98
N VAL A 15 10.16 19.86 15.03
CA VAL A 15 11.00 19.85 16.25
C VAL A 15 12.45 20.23 15.93
N ARG A 16 12.99 21.24 16.61
CA ARG A 16 14.43 21.53 16.62
C ARG A 16 15.12 20.67 17.69
N ILE A 17 16.17 19.97 17.29
CA ILE A 17 17.23 19.44 18.16
C ILE A 17 18.56 19.84 17.51
N VAL A 18 19.69 19.61 18.19
CA VAL A 18 21.04 20.02 17.82
C VAL A 18 21.94 18.79 17.61
N GLU A 19 22.06 18.29 16.36
CA GLU A 19 23.14 17.41 15.80
C GLU A 19 23.24 15.95 16.46
N ASP A 20 24.06 14.87 16.20
CA ASP A 20 24.99 14.31 15.15
C ASP A 20 25.62 12.88 15.39
N LYS A 21 26.36 12.26 14.41
CA LYS A 21 27.03 10.89 14.36
C LYS A 21 27.65 10.31 15.65
N GLU A 22 27.76 8.96 15.63
CA GLU A 22 28.62 8.04 16.38
C GLU A 22 29.89 8.62 17.04
N VAL A 23 29.76 8.97 18.32
CA VAL A 23 30.85 9.02 19.31
C VAL A 23 30.34 8.31 20.57
N VAL A 24 31.26 7.74 21.37
CA VAL A 24 30.92 7.23 22.71
C VAL A 24 30.92 8.40 23.70
N ALA A 25 29.74 8.86 24.12
CA ALA A 25 29.63 9.96 25.10
C ALA A 25 29.27 9.45 26.48
N CYS A 26 30.02 9.87 27.50
CA CYS A 26 29.85 9.46 28.89
C CYS A 26 29.03 10.47 29.70
N GLN A 27 27.96 10.03 30.36
CA GLN A 27 27.14 10.84 31.28
C GLN A 27 26.80 9.97 32.51
N ASN A 28 27.08 10.43 33.73
CA ASN A 28 26.83 9.67 34.97
C ASN A 28 27.41 8.23 34.95
N LYS A 29 28.65 8.06 34.45
CA LYS A 29 29.33 6.77 34.18
C LYS A 29 28.64 5.86 33.12
N LYS A 30 27.72 6.38 32.32
CA LYS A 30 27.02 5.66 31.23
C LYS A 30 27.42 6.20 29.87
N ASP A 31 27.85 5.30 28.99
CA ASP A 31 28.22 5.61 27.61
C ASP A 31 27.01 5.54 26.66
N TYR A 32 26.96 6.36 25.60
CA TYR A 32 25.92 6.32 24.55
C TYR A 32 26.48 6.15 23.13
N HIS A 33 25.66 5.65 22.19
CA HIS A 33 25.98 5.43 20.78
C HIS A 33 24.74 5.58 19.87
N PHE A 34 24.91 5.60 18.54
CA PHE A 34 23.78 5.60 17.61
C PHE A 34 23.11 4.24 17.52
N ASN A 35 21.77 4.26 17.42
CA ASN A 35 21.03 3.04 17.20
C ASN A 35 21.35 2.49 15.81
N LYS A 36 22.00 1.32 15.75
CA LYS A 36 22.42 0.64 14.51
C LYS A 36 21.24 0.23 13.61
N THR A 37 20.00 0.44 14.05
CA THR A 37 18.80 0.30 13.20
C THR A 37 18.49 1.49 12.31
N LEU A 38 19.24 2.60 12.39
CA LEU A 38 19.06 3.72 11.48
C LEU A 38 19.64 3.39 10.10
N ILE A 39 18.87 3.66 9.04
CA ILE A 39 19.39 3.64 7.67
C ILE A 39 19.71 5.08 7.27
N PHE A 40 20.87 5.30 6.65
CA PHE A 40 21.28 6.57 6.06
C PHE A 40 21.20 6.48 4.53
N LEU A 41 20.79 7.56 3.85
CA LEU A 41 20.79 7.64 2.38
C LEU A 41 21.78 8.69 1.86
N PRO A 42 22.57 8.38 0.81
CA PRO A 42 23.64 9.22 0.28
C PRO A 42 23.13 10.30 -0.69
N PHE A 43 21.96 10.89 -0.44
CA PHE A 43 21.31 11.81 -1.37
C PHE A 43 22.06 13.13 -1.63
N SER A 44 22.94 13.54 -0.72
CA SER A 44 23.63 14.83 -0.83
C SER A 44 24.95 14.83 -0.04
N THR A 45 25.91 15.62 -0.53
CA THR A 45 27.07 16.03 0.24
C THR A 45 26.68 17.05 1.33
N LYS A 46 25.63 17.86 1.11
CA LYS A 46 25.18 18.99 1.96
C LYS A 46 24.04 18.67 2.93
N GLU A 47 23.42 17.50 2.85
CA GLU A 47 22.40 17.04 3.79
C GLU A 47 22.60 15.55 4.10
N LYS A 48 22.21 15.12 5.31
CA LYS A 48 21.97 13.71 5.61
C LYS A 48 20.49 13.45 5.83
N ILE A 49 20.04 12.33 5.27
CA ILE A 49 18.68 11.84 5.41
C ILE A 49 18.79 10.44 6.01
N PHE A 50 18.10 10.20 7.12
CA PHE A 50 18.14 8.93 7.84
C PHE A 50 16.75 8.50 8.33
N PHE A 51 16.57 7.21 8.55
CA PHE A 51 15.26 6.62 8.85
C PHE A 51 15.30 5.60 9.97
N SER A 52 14.26 5.60 10.81
CA SER A 52 14.03 4.57 11.83
C SER A 52 12.70 3.84 11.56
N PHE A 53 12.80 2.59 11.12
CA PHE A 53 11.62 1.69 10.99
C PHE A 53 10.97 1.39 12.34
N LEU A 54 11.65 1.57 13.47
CA LEU A 54 11.12 1.24 14.81
C LEU A 54 10.05 2.23 15.27
N ILE A 55 10.26 3.52 15.01
CA ILE A 55 9.29 4.59 15.34
C ILE A 55 8.45 5.00 14.13
N GLY A 56 8.94 4.75 12.91
CA GLY A 56 8.28 5.12 11.65
C GLY A 56 8.54 6.57 11.22
N LYS A 57 9.73 7.10 11.52
CA LYS A 57 10.09 8.51 11.26
C LYS A 57 11.29 8.67 10.34
N ILE A 58 11.13 9.51 9.32
CA ILE A 58 12.19 9.92 8.38
C ILE A 58 12.73 11.29 8.79
N PHE A 59 14.04 11.41 8.92
CA PHE A 59 14.73 12.60 9.41
C PHE A 59 15.64 13.19 8.32
N LYS A 60 15.77 14.52 8.33
CA LYS A 60 16.64 15.30 7.45
C LYS A 60 17.33 16.41 8.25
N ILE A 61 18.65 16.48 8.09
CA ILE A 61 19.61 17.38 8.75
C ILE A 61 20.57 17.90 7.67
N SER A 62 21.11 19.12 7.79
CA SER A 62 22.21 19.56 6.90
C SER A 62 23.51 18.81 7.22
N SER A 63 24.51 18.82 6.33
CA SER A 63 25.81 18.17 6.58
C SER A 63 26.76 19.00 7.45
N GLU A 64 26.52 20.32 7.53
CA GLU A 64 27.26 21.22 8.43
C GLU A 64 26.69 21.14 9.85
N ASP A 65 25.36 21.03 9.98
CA ASP A 65 24.75 20.47 11.18
C ASP A 65 25.39 19.10 11.43
N TYR A 66 25.38 18.15 10.47
CA TYR A 66 26.02 16.81 10.54
C TYR A 66 27.56 16.74 10.61
N LYS A 67 28.16 17.82 11.12
CA LYS A 67 29.54 17.87 11.58
C LYS A 67 29.70 18.43 13.02
N LYS A 68 28.79 19.28 13.51
CA LYS A 68 29.03 20.10 14.71
C LYS A 68 28.75 19.44 16.07
N TYR A 69 28.00 18.33 16.17
CA TYR A 69 27.93 17.53 17.41
C TYR A 69 28.68 16.20 17.29
N ILE A 70 29.16 15.77 16.11
CA ILE A 70 30.21 14.72 16.05
C ILE A 70 31.34 15.12 17.00
N GLU A 71 31.73 16.38 16.86
CA GLU A 71 32.88 17.01 17.50
C GLU A 71 32.55 17.55 18.90
N ASN A 72 31.27 17.53 19.32
CA ASN A 72 30.79 18.08 20.60
C ASN A 72 29.84 17.18 21.42
N PHE A 73 29.47 15.98 20.96
CA PHE A 73 28.67 14.99 21.70
C PHE A 73 29.25 14.66 23.08
N PRO A 74 30.58 14.48 23.26
CA PRO A 74 31.13 14.20 24.59
C PRO A 74 31.28 15.45 25.48
N LYS A 75 30.85 16.64 25.04
CA LYS A 75 31.09 17.93 25.73
C LYS A 75 29.83 18.63 26.27
N ARG A 76 28.65 18.02 26.21
CA ARG A 76 27.38 18.65 26.63
C ARG A 76 26.62 17.83 27.67
N HIS A 77 26.54 18.36 28.89
CA HIS A 77 25.88 17.69 30.02
C HIS A 77 24.34 17.61 29.92
N PHE A 78 23.69 18.42 29.09
CA PHE A 78 22.25 18.38 28.87
C PHE A 78 21.89 17.54 27.64
N PHE A 79 21.55 16.28 27.90
CA PHE A 79 21.15 15.31 26.88
C PHE A 79 19.72 15.61 26.37
N PRO A 80 19.45 15.65 25.06
CA PRO A 80 18.10 15.82 24.55
C PRO A 80 17.29 14.54 24.80
N LYS A 81 16.54 14.49 25.92
CA LYS A 81 15.73 13.33 26.34
C LYS A 81 14.94 12.68 25.19
N LEU A 82 14.38 13.51 24.30
CA LEU A 82 13.64 13.06 23.12
C LEU A 82 14.42 12.10 22.20
N LEU A 83 15.75 12.18 22.10
CA LEU A 83 16.54 11.26 21.26
C LEU A 83 16.64 9.85 21.86
N LEU A 84 16.61 9.73 23.19
CA LEU A 84 16.45 8.45 23.90
C LEU A 84 14.99 7.97 23.84
N ASP A 85 14.02 8.84 24.11
CA ASP A 85 12.59 8.52 24.02
C ASP A 85 12.21 7.98 22.61
N LEU A 86 12.81 8.54 21.55
CA LEU A 86 12.65 8.10 20.16
C LEU A 86 13.59 6.95 19.75
N ASN A 87 14.45 6.43 20.63
CA ASN A 87 15.41 5.35 20.35
C ASN A 87 16.32 5.63 19.14
N ILE A 88 16.71 6.90 18.92
CA ILE A 88 17.65 7.31 17.86
C ILE A 88 19.10 7.04 18.30
N ILE A 89 19.36 7.21 19.59
CA ILE A 89 20.61 6.89 20.29
C ILE A 89 20.31 6.00 21.50
N LEU A 90 21.26 5.16 21.87
CA LEU A 90 21.14 4.09 22.86
C LEU A 90 22.34 4.11 23.81
N GLU A 91 22.17 3.70 25.06
CA GLU A 91 23.30 3.44 25.97
C GLU A 91 24.16 2.29 25.38
N LYS A 92 25.49 2.35 25.49
CA LYS A 92 26.48 1.43 24.87
C LYS A 92 26.27 -0.04 25.24
N ASN A 93 25.67 -0.30 26.41
CA ASN A 93 25.30 -1.63 26.88
C ASN A 93 23.79 -1.92 26.78
N SER A 94 22.97 -0.94 26.39
CA SER A 94 21.55 -1.16 26.11
C SER A 94 21.35 -1.78 24.74
N ASN A 95 20.52 -2.82 24.69
CA ASN A 95 19.96 -3.31 23.44
C ASN A 95 18.67 -2.55 23.13
N ILE A 96 18.22 -2.59 21.88
CA ILE A 96 16.88 -2.14 21.49
C ILE A 96 15.85 -2.74 22.44
N ASP A 97 14.93 -1.91 22.95
CA ASP A 97 13.92 -2.38 23.89
C ASP A 97 13.12 -3.54 23.29
N LYS A 98 13.29 -4.74 23.86
CA LYS A 98 12.57 -5.95 23.43
C LYS A 98 11.06 -5.79 23.60
N ASN A 99 10.59 -4.83 24.41
CA ASN A 99 9.16 -4.51 24.53
C ASN A 99 8.61 -3.77 23.30
N LEU A 100 9.44 -3.24 22.38
CA LEU A 100 8.99 -2.79 21.05
C LEU A 100 8.36 -3.93 20.23
N PHE A 101 8.77 -5.19 20.48
CA PHE A 101 8.15 -6.38 19.87
C PHE A 101 7.00 -6.96 20.72
N LYS A 102 6.83 -6.49 21.96
CA LYS A 102 5.72 -6.86 22.85
C LYS A 102 4.58 -5.84 22.70
N LEU A 103 3.53 -6.23 21.98
CA LEU A 103 2.22 -5.61 22.13
C LEU A 103 1.61 -6.00 23.50
N PRO A 104 0.70 -5.17 24.07
CA PRO A 104 -0.14 -5.62 25.16
C PRO A 104 -0.98 -6.82 24.71
N LEU A 105 -1.03 -7.86 25.54
CA LEU A 105 -1.70 -9.11 25.20
C LEU A 105 -3.23 -8.94 25.26
N LYS A 106 -3.89 -8.99 24.09
CA LYS A 106 -5.32 -9.29 23.98
C LYS A 106 -5.48 -10.66 23.33
N LEU A 107 -5.62 -11.68 24.18
CA LEU A 107 -5.75 -13.08 23.80
C LEU A 107 -7.00 -13.27 22.92
N PHE A 108 -6.82 -13.91 21.76
CA PHE A 108 -7.87 -14.30 20.82
C PHE A 108 -8.83 -13.19 20.34
N ARG A 109 -8.44 -11.90 20.37
CA ARG A 109 -9.30 -10.78 19.93
C ARG A 109 -9.86 -10.95 18.49
N ASN A 110 -9.13 -11.64 17.62
CA ASN A 110 -9.47 -11.84 16.22
C ASN A 110 -9.90 -13.29 15.99
N LEU A 111 -11.17 -13.51 15.68
CA LEU A 111 -11.77 -14.81 15.38
C LEU A 111 -12.00 -14.95 13.88
N GLU A 112 -11.34 -15.91 13.26
CA GLU A 112 -11.50 -16.27 11.84
C GLU A 112 -12.29 -17.57 11.72
N LEU A 113 -13.25 -17.61 10.79
CA LEU A 113 -14.18 -18.72 10.61
C LEU A 113 -14.21 -19.16 9.14
N ASN A 114 -13.50 -20.24 8.82
CA ASN A 114 -13.44 -20.80 7.47
C ASN A 114 -14.71 -21.62 7.20
N LEU A 115 -15.72 -20.97 6.61
CA LEU A 115 -17.08 -21.51 6.52
C LEU A 115 -17.19 -22.76 5.65
N SER A 116 -16.48 -22.82 4.52
CA SER A 116 -16.44 -23.98 3.63
C SER A 116 -15.37 -23.80 2.54
N PRO A 117 -14.70 -24.86 2.04
CA PRO A 117 -13.88 -24.80 0.83
C PRO A 117 -14.68 -24.63 -0.47
N ASN A 118 -16.03 -24.61 -0.39
CA ASN A 118 -16.94 -24.34 -1.51
C ASN A 118 -16.62 -23.01 -2.19
N CYS A 119 -16.44 -23.01 -3.51
CA CYS A 119 -16.28 -21.79 -4.31
C CYS A 119 -17.00 -21.91 -5.66
N ASN A 120 -17.55 -20.80 -6.16
CA ASN A 120 -18.15 -20.68 -7.49
C ASN A 120 -17.16 -20.23 -8.57
N LEU A 121 -15.91 -19.91 -8.20
CA LEU A 121 -14.77 -19.73 -9.11
C LEU A 121 -13.84 -20.95 -9.12
N ARG A 122 -12.96 -21.03 -10.12
CA ARG A 122 -11.85 -21.98 -10.22
C ARG A 122 -10.55 -21.22 -10.49
N CYS A 123 -10.16 -20.36 -9.53
CA CYS A 123 -9.01 -19.49 -9.68
C CYS A 123 -7.71 -20.30 -9.80
N LYS A 124 -6.98 -20.14 -10.91
CA LYS A 124 -5.80 -20.96 -11.27
C LYS A 124 -4.62 -20.81 -10.30
N TYR A 125 -4.63 -19.79 -9.46
CA TYR A 125 -3.63 -19.58 -8.42
C TYR A 125 -4.15 -19.77 -6.99
N CYS A 126 -5.38 -20.29 -6.80
CA CYS A 126 -6.01 -20.34 -5.47
C CYS A 126 -5.13 -21.07 -4.45
N TYR A 127 -4.71 -20.35 -3.41
CA TYR A 127 -3.78 -20.85 -2.38
C TYR A 127 -4.34 -22.06 -1.62
N ALA A 128 -5.67 -22.14 -1.52
CA ALA A 128 -6.45 -23.20 -0.88
C ALA A 128 -7.23 -24.06 -1.91
N SER A 129 -6.83 -24.05 -3.19
CA SER A 129 -7.43 -24.82 -4.32
C SER A 129 -8.97 -24.89 -4.33
N SER A 130 -9.63 -23.81 -3.90
CA SER A 130 -11.02 -23.89 -3.43
C SER A 130 -12.00 -24.17 -4.56
N GLY A 131 -12.96 -25.07 -4.31
CA GLY A 131 -13.84 -25.65 -5.31
C GLY A 131 -13.20 -26.66 -6.28
N GLN A 132 -11.86 -26.77 -6.37
CA GLN A 132 -11.20 -27.88 -7.07
C GLN A 132 -11.09 -29.13 -6.18
N ARG A 133 -11.02 -28.94 -4.86
CA ARG A 133 -11.07 -30.03 -3.88
C ARG A 133 -12.39 -30.82 -3.96
N SER A 134 -12.33 -32.11 -3.62
CA SER A 134 -13.49 -33.01 -3.50
C SER A 134 -14.30 -32.79 -2.22
N GLU A 135 -13.70 -32.22 -1.18
CA GLU A 135 -14.38 -31.89 0.09
C GLU A 135 -15.44 -30.79 -0.08
N LYS A 136 -16.61 -31.00 0.55
CA LYS A 136 -17.74 -30.05 0.60
C LYS A 136 -18.14 -29.70 2.04
N VAL A 137 -17.19 -29.75 2.98
CA VAL A 137 -17.47 -29.65 4.42
C VAL A 137 -17.79 -28.20 4.82
N ILE A 138 -19.06 -27.96 5.14
CA ILE A 138 -19.57 -26.67 5.62
C ILE A 138 -19.53 -26.65 7.16
N MET A 139 -19.00 -25.57 7.73
CA MET A 139 -18.91 -25.34 9.18
C MET A 139 -20.32 -25.37 9.81
N PRO A 140 -20.60 -26.28 10.76
CA PRO A 140 -21.87 -26.28 11.46
C PRO A 140 -22.08 -25.00 12.27
N PHE A 141 -23.30 -24.43 12.27
CA PHE A 141 -23.57 -23.20 13.03
C PHE A 141 -23.26 -23.33 14.52
N PHE A 142 -23.45 -24.52 15.13
CA PHE A 142 -23.11 -24.72 16.54
C PHE A 142 -21.59 -24.59 16.81
N LEU A 143 -20.74 -24.98 15.85
CA LEU A 143 -19.28 -24.87 15.98
C LEU A 143 -18.85 -23.41 15.95
N ALA A 144 -19.39 -22.63 15.00
CA ALA A 144 -19.18 -21.18 14.95
C ALA A 144 -19.72 -20.47 16.21
N LYS A 145 -20.91 -20.87 16.70
CA LYS A 145 -21.49 -20.36 17.95
C LYS A 145 -20.55 -20.61 19.13
N LYS A 146 -20.10 -21.87 19.31
CA LYS A 146 -19.17 -22.28 20.37
C LYS A 146 -17.81 -21.57 20.25
N ALA A 147 -17.33 -21.26 19.04
CA ALA A 147 -16.09 -20.52 18.84
C ALA A 147 -16.23 -19.05 19.30
N ILE A 148 -17.35 -18.40 18.98
CA ILE A 148 -17.69 -17.07 19.51
C ILE A 148 -17.85 -17.11 21.04
N ASP A 149 -18.54 -18.13 21.58
CA ASP A 149 -18.70 -18.31 23.03
C ASP A 149 -17.36 -18.49 23.75
N TYR A 150 -16.43 -19.26 23.18
CA TYR A 150 -15.07 -19.46 23.72
C TYR A 150 -14.25 -18.17 23.66
N VAL A 151 -14.18 -17.51 22.50
CA VAL A 151 -13.41 -16.28 22.30
C VAL A 151 -13.94 -15.11 23.13
N SER A 152 -15.26 -15.04 23.36
CA SER A 152 -15.87 -13.98 24.18
C SER A 152 -15.34 -13.89 25.61
N GLN A 153 -14.76 -14.98 26.14
CA GLN A 153 -14.13 -15.04 27.47
C GLN A 153 -12.80 -14.25 27.54
N TYR A 154 -12.20 -13.94 26.39
CA TYR A 154 -10.85 -13.37 26.31
C TYR A 154 -10.79 -11.99 25.62
N CYS A 155 -11.76 -11.66 24.76
CA CYS A 155 -11.66 -10.49 23.87
C CYS A 155 -11.97 -9.12 24.52
N GLN A 156 -12.30 -9.07 25.82
CA GLN A 156 -12.65 -7.85 26.57
C GLN A 156 -13.74 -7.02 25.88
N ASP A 157 -14.89 -7.65 25.57
CA ASP A 157 -16.04 -7.04 24.88
C ASP A 157 -15.79 -6.51 23.45
N GLU A 158 -14.58 -6.71 22.88
CA GLU A 158 -14.21 -6.19 21.55
C GLU A 158 -13.72 -7.28 20.59
N LEU A 159 -14.64 -7.93 19.88
CA LEU A 159 -14.36 -9.01 18.93
C LEU A 159 -14.19 -8.48 17.50
N THR A 160 -13.09 -8.86 16.84
CA THR A 160 -12.98 -8.81 15.37
C THR A 160 -13.41 -10.16 14.81
N LEU A 161 -14.48 -10.20 14.03
CA LEU A 161 -14.79 -11.35 13.16
C LEU A 161 -14.10 -11.17 11.81
N ILE A 162 -13.47 -12.25 11.35
CA ILE A 162 -12.74 -12.32 10.09
C ILE A 162 -13.38 -13.41 9.24
N PHE A 163 -13.74 -13.04 8.01
CA PHE A 163 -14.16 -13.98 6.97
C PHE A 163 -13.18 -13.86 5.79
N VAL A 164 -11.91 -14.08 6.12
CA VAL A 164 -10.81 -14.41 5.21
C VAL A 164 -10.60 -15.90 5.40
N GLY A 165 -10.37 -16.65 4.32
CA GLY A 165 -10.33 -18.10 4.42
C GLY A 165 -10.48 -18.78 3.08
N GLU A 166 -10.70 -20.08 3.17
CA GLU A 166 -10.97 -20.95 2.03
C GLU A 166 -12.37 -20.70 1.44
N GLY A 167 -12.53 -21.02 0.16
CA GLY A 167 -13.83 -20.95 -0.51
C GLY A 167 -14.34 -19.54 -0.75
N GLU A 168 -15.67 -19.40 -0.72
CA GLU A 168 -16.40 -18.15 -0.89
C GLU A 168 -17.47 -18.02 0.21
N PRO A 169 -17.27 -17.17 1.24
CA PRO A 169 -18.16 -17.11 2.39
C PRO A 169 -19.56 -16.58 2.04
N THR A 170 -19.76 -15.93 0.88
CA THR A 170 -21.09 -15.50 0.44
C THR A 170 -21.95 -16.62 -0.16
N LEU A 171 -21.39 -17.80 -0.46
CA LEU A 171 -22.20 -18.98 -0.80
C LEU A 171 -22.97 -19.49 0.43
N GLU A 172 -22.30 -19.54 1.58
CA GLU A 172 -22.87 -19.99 2.86
C GLU A 172 -23.72 -18.88 3.54
N PHE A 173 -24.48 -18.11 2.74
CA PHE A 173 -25.17 -16.88 3.15
C PHE A 173 -26.15 -17.07 4.32
N ARG A 174 -26.78 -18.24 4.47
CA ARG A 174 -27.62 -18.55 5.63
C ARG A 174 -26.80 -18.61 6.91
N LEU A 175 -25.70 -19.36 6.89
CA LEU A 175 -24.76 -19.53 8.00
C LEU A 175 -24.11 -18.19 8.38
N LEU A 176 -23.59 -17.45 7.39
CA LEU A 176 -22.97 -16.14 7.58
C LEU A 176 -23.89 -15.16 8.35
N LYS A 177 -25.18 -15.10 7.99
CA LYS A 177 -26.19 -14.31 8.70
C LYS A 177 -26.38 -14.74 10.15
N GLN A 178 -26.44 -16.06 10.40
CA GLN A 178 -26.60 -16.61 11.75
C GLN A 178 -25.38 -16.29 12.63
N ILE A 179 -24.16 -16.41 12.10
CA ILE A 179 -22.90 -16.12 12.80
C ILE A 179 -22.82 -14.63 13.17
N VAL A 180 -23.01 -13.72 12.21
CA VAL A 180 -22.94 -12.27 12.46
C VAL A 180 -24.03 -11.81 13.43
N SER A 181 -25.24 -12.37 13.33
CA SER A 181 -26.33 -12.11 14.28
C SER A 181 -26.01 -12.62 15.70
N TYR A 182 -25.46 -13.83 15.83
CA TYR A 182 -25.07 -14.38 17.12
C TYR A 182 -23.95 -13.56 17.79
N ALA A 183 -22.90 -13.23 17.04
CA ALA A 183 -21.79 -12.43 17.56
C ALA A 183 -22.25 -11.07 18.09
N LYS A 184 -23.07 -10.33 17.31
CA LYS A 184 -23.62 -9.02 17.72
C LYS A 184 -24.60 -9.10 18.90
N LYS A 185 -25.11 -10.29 19.25
CA LYS A 185 -25.86 -10.55 20.50
C LYS A 185 -24.98 -10.98 21.67
N LYS A 186 -23.82 -11.60 21.40
CA LYS A 186 -22.94 -12.22 22.40
C LYS A 186 -21.83 -11.30 22.91
N VAL A 187 -21.37 -10.34 22.10
CA VAL A 187 -20.25 -9.44 22.42
C VAL A 187 -20.65 -7.99 22.14
N LYS A 188 -20.36 -7.08 23.07
CA LYS A 188 -20.82 -5.68 23.05
C LYS A 188 -20.33 -4.87 21.83
N LYS A 189 -19.08 -5.08 21.40
CA LYS A 189 -18.54 -4.49 20.16
C LYS A 189 -18.05 -5.61 19.23
N VAL A 190 -18.75 -5.85 18.13
CA VAL A 190 -18.31 -6.74 17.05
C VAL A 190 -18.04 -5.95 15.79
N LYS A 191 -16.82 -6.03 15.29
CA LYS A 191 -16.42 -5.52 13.97
C LYS A 191 -16.21 -6.70 13.03
N ILE A 192 -16.70 -6.63 11.80
CA ILE A 192 -16.42 -7.61 10.74
C ILE A 192 -15.43 -6.96 9.77
N ASP A 193 -14.15 -7.28 9.92
CA ASP A 193 -13.05 -6.65 9.19
C ASP A 193 -11.87 -7.62 8.95
N PRO A 194 -11.65 -8.10 7.71
CA PRO A 194 -12.53 -8.00 6.54
C PRO A 194 -13.41 -9.26 6.37
N LEU A 195 -14.52 -9.10 5.63
CA LEU A 195 -15.04 -10.20 4.83
C LEU A 195 -14.42 -10.12 3.43
N SER A 196 -13.71 -11.16 3.03
CA SER A 196 -13.19 -11.32 1.67
C SER A 196 -14.17 -12.11 0.82
N THR A 197 -14.35 -11.67 -0.42
CA THR A 197 -15.23 -12.32 -1.37
C THR A 197 -14.71 -12.12 -2.80
N ASN A 198 -15.08 -13.03 -3.69
CA ASN A 198 -14.79 -12.96 -5.11
C ASN A 198 -15.75 -12.04 -5.89
N GLY A 199 -16.83 -11.56 -5.27
CA GLY A 199 -17.76 -10.60 -5.88
C GLY A 199 -18.86 -11.20 -6.77
N VAL A 200 -18.91 -12.52 -6.96
CA VAL A 200 -19.93 -13.20 -7.78
C VAL A 200 -21.10 -13.66 -6.92
N PHE A 201 -22.00 -12.73 -6.60
CA PHE A 201 -23.23 -12.97 -5.82
C PHE A 201 -24.38 -12.05 -6.28
N SER A 202 -25.59 -12.23 -5.73
CA SER A 202 -26.77 -11.43 -6.08
C SER A 202 -26.85 -10.10 -5.32
N GLU A 203 -27.59 -9.12 -5.85
CA GLU A 203 -27.80 -7.81 -5.22
C GLU A 203 -28.46 -7.92 -3.83
N LYS A 204 -29.27 -8.97 -3.59
CA LYS A 204 -29.84 -9.34 -2.28
C LYS A 204 -28.75 -9.70 -1.24
N VAL A 205 -27.65 -10.30 -1.67
CA VAL A 205 -26.46 -10.53 -0.83
C VAL A 205 -25.69 -9.23 -0.65
N ALA A 206 -25.49 -8.45 -1.73
CA ALA A 206 -24.81 -7.15 -1.68
C ALA A 206 -25.45 -6.19 -0.66
N ASP A 207 -26.78 -6.02 -0.70
CA ASP A 207 -27.51 -5.14 0.22
C ASP A 207 -27.44 -5.60 1.68
N TRP A 208 -27.32 -6.91 1.94
CA TRP A 208 -27.08 -7.40 3.29
C TRP A 208 -25.64 -7.12 3.74
N LEU A 209 -24.66 -7.37 2.87
CA LEU A 209 -23.23 -7.14 3.14
C LEU A 209 -22.96 -5.65 3.43
N ILE A 210 -23.50 -4.73 2.62
CA ILE A 210 -23.40 -3.27 2.79
C ILE A 210 -23.78 -2.85 4.22
N LYS A 211 -24.89 -3.40 4.73
CA LYS A 211 -25.51 -3.07 6.03
C LYS A 211 -24.87 -3.77 7.23
N ASN A 212 -24.26 -4.96 7.05
CA ASN A 212 -23.88 -5.83 8.16
C ASN A 212 -22.38 -6.01 8.35
N ILE A 213 -21.58 -5.76 7.31
CA ILE A 213 -20.12 -5.93 7.29
C ILE A 213 -19.47 -4.55 7.29
N ASP A 214 -18.60 -4.28 8.26
CA ASP A 214 -17.89 -3.01 8.35
C ASP A 214 -16.96 -2.82 7.16
N ASN A 215 -16.12 -3.82 6.87
CA ASN A 215 -15.12 -3.77 5.79
C ASN A 215 -15.26 -4.96 4.83
N LEU A 216 -15.58 -4.65 3.57
CA LEU A 216 -15.61 -5.62 2.48
C LEU A 216 -14.29 -5.57 1.69
N GLN A 217 -13.78 -6.76 1.34
CA GLN A 217 -12.65 -6.93 0.42
C GLN A 217 -13.11 -7.70 -0.82
N ILE A 218 -13.15 -7.04 -1.98
CA ILE A 218 -13.59 -7.62 -3.26
C ILE A 218 -12.36 -8.08 -4.04
N SER A 219 -12.32 -9.35 -4.45
CA SER A 219 -11.16 -9.94 -5.14
C SER A 219 -11.29 -9.81 -6.66
N CYS A 220 -10.50 -8.93 -7.28
CA CYS A 220 -10.48 -8.73 -8.73
C CYS A 220 -9.07 -8.34 -9.19
N ASP A 221 -8.55 -8.96 -10.25
CA ASP A 221 -7.15 -8.78 -10.67
C ASP A 221 -6.96 -7.66 -11.70
N GLY A 222 -8.03 -7.20 -12.33
CA GLY A 222 -7.99 -6.18 -13.37
C GLY A 222 -8.99 -6.47 -14.50
N PRO A 223 -8.74 -5.98 -15.73
CA PRO A 223 -9.61 -6.20 -16.87
C PRO A 223 -9.84 -7.69 -17.19
N ALA A 224 -10.90 -7.97 -17.97
CA ALA A 224 -11.31 -9.30 -18.38
C ALA A 224 -10.17 -10.26 -18.80
N PHE A 225 -9.19 -9.81 -19.60
CA PHE A 225 -8.09 -10.68 -20.06
C PHE A 225 -7.16 -11.17 -18.93
N ILE A 226 -7.14 -10.51 -17.76
CA ILE A 226 -6.47 -10.98 -16.55
C ILE A 226 -7.47 -11.74 -15.67
N GLN A 227 -8.59 -11.09 -15.33
CA GLN A 227 -9.61 -11.61 -14.43
C GLN A 227 -10.17 -12.97 -14.89
N ASP A 228 -10.49 -13.13 -16.17
CA ASP A 228 -11.09 -14.36 -16.69
C ASP A 228 -10.04 -15.44 -16.98
N LYS A 229 -8.81 -15.02 -17.32
CA LYS A 229 -7.66 -15.91 -17.50
C LYS A 229 -7.25 -16.60 -16.20
N TYR A 230 -7.29 -15.90 -15.05
CA TYR A 230 -6.85 -16.43 -13.76
C TYR A 230 -7.95 -16.73 -12.76
N ARG A 231 -9.11 -16.08 -12.82
CA ARG A 231 -10.25 -16.25 -11.91
C ARG A 231 -11.56 -16.65 -12.65
N PRO A 232 -11.57 -17.69 -13.49
CA PRO A 232 -12.79 -18.13 -14.18
C PRO A 232 -13.84 -18.66 -13.19
N LEU A 233 -15.10 -18.67 -13.63
CA LEU A 233 -16.21 -19.38 -12.99
C LEU A 233 -15.98 -20.90 -12.97
N LEU A 234 -16.75 -21.62 -12.17
CA LEU A 234 -17.04 -23.03 -12.41
C LEU A 234 -17.53 -23.22 -13.87
N GLY A 235 -16.94 -24.17 -14.59
CA GLY A 235 -17.17 -24.36 -16.02
C GLY A 235 -16.32 -23.48 -16.94
N GLY A 236 -15.31 -22.76 -16.41
CA GLY A 236 -14.27 -22.10 -17.21
C GLY A 236 -14.65 -20.76 -17.86
N LYS A 237 -15.94 -20.37 -17.82
CA LYS A 237 -16.42 -19.06 -18.31
C LYS A 237 -15.84 -17.89 -17.49
N GLY A 238 -15.76 -16.71 -18.09
CA GLY A 238 -15.26 -15.51 -17.43
C GLY A 238 -16.13 -15.06 -16.24
N SER A 239 -15.49 -14.50 -15.20
CA SER A 239 -16.15 -13.93 -14.02
C SER A 239 -16.23 -12.39 -14.06
N SER A 240 -15.43 -11.73 -14.91
CA SER A 240 -15.26 -10.27 -14.98
C SER A 240 -16.57 -9.49 -14.99
N VAL A 241 -17.51 -9.83 -15.87
CA VAL A 241 -18.82 -9.18 -15.99
C VAL A 241 -19.61 -9.19 -14.67
N PHE A 242 -19.54 -10.29 -13.91
CA PHE A 242 -20.24 -10.43 -12.63
C PHE A 242 -19.57 -9.60 -11.53
N VAL A 243 -18.23 -9.65 -11.45
CA VAL A 243 -17.45 -8.90 -10.46
C VAL A 243 -17.55 -7.39 -10.74
N GLU A 244 -17.52 -6.97 -12.00
CA GLU A 244 -17.79 -5.58 -12.41
C GLU A 244 -19.18 -5.11 -12.00
N LYS A 245 -20.22 -5.93 -12.20
CA LYS A 245 -21.58 -5.57 -11.79
C LYS A 245 -21.63 -5.31 -10.29
N THR A 246 -21.02 -6.18 -9.48
CA THR A 246 -20.92 -6.02 -8.02
C THR A 246 -20.14 -4.78 -7.61
N ILE A 247 -18.97 -4.51 -8.23
CA ILE A 247 -18.19 -3.31 -7.94
C ILE A 247 -18.99 -2.04 -8.27
N LYS A 248 -19.60 -1.97 -9.47
CA LYS A 248 -20.46 -0.85 -9.89
C LYS A 248 -21.66 -0.67 -8.96
N TYR A 249 -22.24 -1.75 -8.44
CA TYR A 249 -23.34 -1.70 -7.45
C TYR A 249 -22.88 -1.14 -6.09
N LEU A 250 -21.75 -1.60 -5.56
CA LEU A 250 -21.19 -1.10 -4.29
C LEU A 250 -20.83 0.39 -4.38
N VAL A 251 -20.25 0.82 -5.50
CA VAL A 251 -19.96 2.23 -5.79
C VAL A 251 -21.24 3.05 -5.91
N LYS A 252 -22.27 2.57 -6.63
CA LYS A 252 -23.60 3.24 -6.71
C LYS A 252 -24.27 3.39 -5.35
N LYS A 253 -24.05 2.45 -4.42
CA LYS A 253 -24.55 2.50 -3.03
C LYS A 253 -23.64 3.31 -2.10
N ASN A 254 -22.56 3.92 -2.61
CA ASN A 254 -21.50 4.62 -1.86
C ASN A 254 -20.98 3.83 -0.64
N LYS A 255 -20.89 2.50 -0.75
CA LYS A 255 -20.26 1.65 0.26
C LYS A 255 -18.73 1.74 0.10
N ASP A 256 -18.03 2.02 1.18
CA ASP A 256 -16.57 1.82 1.20
C ASP A 256 -16.24 0.32 1.24
N PHE A 257 -15.37 -0.09 0.31
CA PHE A 257 -14.80 -1.43 0.20
C PHE A 257 -13.36 -1.30 -0.31
N ARG A 258 -12.54 -2.32 -0.05
CA ARG A 258 -11.18 -2.43 -0.58
C ARG A 258 -11.20 -3.43 -1.74
N LEU A 259 -10.57 -3.10 -2.87
CA LEU A 259 -10.36 -4.08 -3.94
C LEU A 259 -9.00 -4.75 -3.73
N ARG A 260 -8.95 -6.09 -3.80
CA ARG A 260 -7.72 -6.87 -3.70
C ARG A 260 -7.40 -7.54 -5.03
N ALA A 261 -6.30 -7.14 -5.65
CA ALA A 261 -5.80 -7.67 -6.91
C ALA A 261 -4.57 -8.55 -6.68
N THR A 262 -4.50 -9.71 -7.34
CA THR A 262 -3.32 -10.58 -7.30
C THR A 262 -2.44 -10.27 -8.49
N ILE A 263 -1.19 -9.88 -8.23
CA ILE A 263 -0.21 -9.56 -9.27
C ILE A 263 0.19 -10.86 -10.01
N THR A 264 -0.01 -10.84 -11.33
CA THR A 264 0.33 -11.91 -12.28
C THR A 264 1.29 -11.39 -13.36
N ASP A 265 1.85 -12.26 -14.22
CA ASP A 265 2.80 -11.78 -15.25
C ASP A 265 2.10 -10.83 -16.26
N ASP A 266 0.80 -11.05 -16.52
CA ASP A 266 -0.03 -10.14 -17.33
C ASP A 266 -0.36 -8.80 -16.64
N THR A 267 -0.11 -8.67 -15.33
CA THR A 267 -0.21 -7.37 -14.63
C THR A 267 0.95 -6.46 -15.04
N PHE A 268 2.13 -7.03 -15.33
CA PHE A 268 3.35 -6.29 -15.60
C PHE A 268 3.48 -5.91 -17.10
N GLY A 269 3.73 -4.64 -17.36
CA GLY A 269 3.52 -3.99 -18.65
C GLY A 269 2.10 -3.45 -18.86
N ASN A 270 1.13 -3.85 -18.02
CA ASN A 270 -0.26 -3.41 -18.07
C ASN A 270 -0.68 -2.61 -16.81
N GLU A 271 0.26 -2.15 -16.00
CA GLU A 271 0.04 -1.51 -14.69
C GLU A 271 -0.93 -0.33 -14.79
N LYS A 272 -0.69 0.53 -15.78
CA LYS A 272 -1.57 1.66 -16.13
C LYS A 272 -2.99 1.23 -16.46
N GLN A 273 -3.14 0.12 -17.19
CA GLN A 273 -4.42 -0.37 -17.70
C GLN A 273 -5.24 -0.99 -16.57
N VAL A 274 -4.59 -1.72 -15.66
CA VAL A 274 -5.19 -2.27 -14.45
C VAL A 274 -5.66 -1.16 -13.50
N ILE A 275 -4.83 -0.15 -13.25
CA ILE A 275 -5.19 0.99 -12.39
C ILE A 275 -6.30 1.84 -13.03
N ASN A 276 -6.21 2.15 -14.33
CA ASN A 276 -7.26 2.86 -15.07
C ASN A 276 -8.60 2.10 -15.05
N TYR A 277 -8.57 0.78 -15.21
CA TYR A 277 -9.76 -0.06 -15.10
C TYR A 277 -10.45 0.09 -13.74
N PHE A 278 -9.70 -0.01 -12.63
CA PHE A 278 -10.26 0.17 -11.30
C PHE A 278 -10.79 1.61 -11.04
N LEU A 279 -10.10 2.66 -11.51
CA LEU A 279 -10.62 4.03 -11.50
C LEU A 279 -11.94 4.15 -12.26
N ASN A 280 -12.06 3.48 -13.40
CA ASN A 280 -13.24 3.56 -14.27
C ASN A 280 -14.44 2.80 -13.71
N LEU A 281 -14.20 1.80 -12.85
CA LEU A 281 -15.22 1.18 -12.01
C LEU A 281 -15.61 2.04 -10.79
N GLY A 282 -14.90 3.13 -10.50
CA GLY A 282 -15.12 4.01 -9.34
C GLY A 282 -14.48 3.52 -8.03
N VAL A 283 -13.48 2.63 -8.12
CA VAL A 283 -12.78 2.06 -6.95
C VAL A 283 -11.92 3.13 -6.28
N LYS A 284 -12.14 3.35 -4.98
CA LYS A 284 -11.42 4.35 -4.18
C LYS A 284 -10.25 3.77 -3.38
N MET A 285 -10.28 2.47 -3.07
CA MET A 285 -9.26 1.75 -2.31
C MET A 285 -8.86 0.45 -3.00
N LEU A 286 -7.56 0.26 -3.16
CA LEU A 286 -6.95 -0.89 -3.81
C LEU A 286 -5.83 -1.45 -2.91
N LEU A 287 -5.51 -2.73 -3.12
CA LEU A 287 -4.49 -3.47 -2.42
C LEU A 287 -3.95 -4.57 -3.35
N PHE A 288 -2.68 -4.49 -3.71
CA PHE A 288 -2.02 -5.54 -4.48
C PHE A 288 -1.49 -6.68 -3.58
N GLY A 289 -1.62 -7.91 -4.05
CA GLY A 289 -1.09 -9.12 -3.42
C GLY A 289 -0.10 -9.83 -4.34
N ALA A 290 1.00 -10.32 -3.77
CA ALA A 290 1.95 -11.17 -4.50
C ALA A 290 1.35 -12.55 -4.84
N LEU A 291 1.76 -13.13 -5.96
CA LEU A 291 1.55 -14.55 -6.23
C LEU A 291 2.48 -15.39 -5.35
N GLU A 292 1.95 -16.40 -4.68
CA GLU A 292 2.71 -17.35 -3.86
C GLU A 292 2.56 -18.76 -4.46
N LYS A 293 3.63 -19.58 -4.45
CA LYS A 293 3.67 -20.92 -5.06
C LYS A 293 3.05 -21.98 -4.13
N ILE A 294 1.73 -21.95 -3.97
CA ILE A 294 0.97 -22.84 -3.09
C ILE A 294 -0.45 -23.12 -3.65
N GLY A 295 -1.02 -24.28 -3.32
CA GLY A 295 -2.30 -24.72 -3.87
C GLY A 295 -2.25 -24.82 -5.39
N ALA A 296 -3.35 -24.46 -6.06
CA ALA A 296 -3.49 -24.50 -7.52
C ALA A 296 -2.39 -23.71 -8.26
N SER A 297 -1.81 -22.68 -7.63
CA SER A 297 -0.73 -21.91 -8.27
C SER A 297 0.52 -22.76 -8.50
N ARG A 298 0.78 -23.78 -7.65
CA ARG A 298 1.92 -24.70 -7.82
C ARG A 298 1.80 -25.45 -9.13
N GLU A 299 0.61 -25.97 -9.43
CA GLU A 299 0.29 -26.70 -10.66
C GLU A 299 0.36 -25.78 -11.88
N MET A 300 -0.26 -24.60 -11.80
CA MET A 300 -0.17 -23.57 -12.84
C MET A 300 1.28 -23.17 -13.15
N ILE A 301 2.10 -22.94 -12.12
CA ILE A 301 3.54 -22.59 -12.24
C ILE A 301 4.37 -23.75 -12.82
N SER A 302 3.96 -25.00 -12.57
CA SER A 302 4.60 -26.21 -13.09
C SER A 302 4.13 -26.63 -14.49
N THR A 303 3.15 -25.94 -15.08
CA THR A 303 2.59 -26.29 -16.40
C THR A 303 3.56 -25.89 -17.53
N PRO A 304 3.91 -26.79 -18.47
CA PRO A 304 4.72 -26.46 -19.64
C PRO A 304 4.14 -25.28 -20.44
N GLY A 305 5.01 -24.37 -20.89
CA GLY A 305 4.62 -23.14 -21.59
C GLY A 305 4.14 -21.98 -20.70
N PHE A 306 3.97 -22.18 -19.37
CA PHE A 306 3.61 -21.10 -18.45
C PHE A 306 4.74 -20.07 -18.28
N GLN A 307 4.64 -18.95 -19.00
CA GLN A 307 5.63 -17.88 -18.93
C GLN A 307 5.42 -16.99 -17.69
N GLN A 308 6.09 -17.33 -16.58
CA GLN A 308 6.18 -16.44 -15.41
C GLN A 308 7.64 -16.12 -15.04
N LYS A 309 8.33 -15.49 -15.99
CA LYS A 309 9.76 -15.15 -15.86
C LYS A 309 10.02 -13.85 -15.08
N LYS A 310 8.97 -13.04 -14.78
CA LYS A 310 9.10 -11.78 -14.04
C LYS A 310 8.66 -11.91 -12.58
N VAL A 311 7.42 -12.35 -12.32
CA VAL A 311 6.79 -12.26 -10.98
C VAL A 311 7.46 -13.15 -9.91
N LEU A 312 7.90 -14.36 -10.26
CA LEU A 312 8.44 -15.30 -9.25
C LEU A 312 9.79 -14.85 -8.68
N ASN A 313 10.48 -13.94 -9.36
CA ASN A 313 11.64 -13.28 -8.81
C ASN A 313 11.18 -12.18 -7.84
N LYS A 314 11.33 -12.42 -6.53
CA LYS A 314 11.00 -11.46 -5.45
C LYS A 314 11.62 -10.07 -5.69
N GLN A 315 12.76 -9.98 -6.39
CA GLN A 315 13.41 -8.70 -6.69
C GLN A 315 12.63 -7.87 -7.70
N LYS A 316 12.28 -8.48 -8.84
CA LYS A 316 11.49 -7.81 -9.88
C LYS A 316 10.09 -7.51 -9.37
N LEU A 317 9.43 -8.47 -8.71
CA LEU A 317 8.09 -8.30 -8.13
C LEU A 317 7.95 -7.04 -7.27
N PHE A 318 8.86 -6.77 -6.33
CA PHE A 318 8.75 -5.57 -5.48
C PHE A 318 9.10 -4.28 -6.24
N GLN A 319 10.03 -4.33 -7.21
CA GLN A 319 10.32 -3.18 -8.09
C GLN A 319 9.11 -2.80 -8.94
N GLU A 320 8.41 -3.76 -9.54
CA GLU A 320 7.17 -3.52 -10.28
C GLU A 320 6.00 -3.13 -9.34
N TYR A 321 5.94 -3.70 -8.12
CA TYR A 321 4.99 -3.29 -7.07
C TYR A 321 5.15 -1.80 -6.71
N LEU A 322 6.39 -1.30 -6.56
CA LEU A 322 6.64 0.12 -6.33
C LEU A 322 6.17 1.01 -7.51
N LYS A 323 6.21 0.51 -8.76
CA LYS A 323 5.67 1.25 -9.92
C LYS A 323 4.13 1.29 -9.91
N LEU A 324 3.48 0.22 -9.42
CA LEU A 324 2.03 0.18 -9.19
C LEU A 324 1.62 1.15 -8.07
N GLU A 325 2.35 1.18 -6.95
CA GLU A 325 2.21 2.16 -5.87
C GLU A 325 2.36 3.60 -6.39
N GLU A 326 3.45 3.92 -7.12
CA GLU A 326 3.64 5.24 -7.72
C GLU A 326 2.49 5.66 -8.65
N LEU A 327 1.98 4.76 -9.47
CA LEU A 327 0.84 5.01 -10.36
C LEU A 327 -0.46 5.24 -9.57
N GLN A 328 -0.72 4.47 -8.51
CA GLN A 328 -1.88 4.65 -7.63
C GLN A 328 -1.84 5.97 -6.87
N ASP A 329 -0.68 6.32 -6.31
CA ASP A 329 -0.42 7.59 -5.62
C ASP A 329 -0.62 8.78 -6.56
N GLU A 330 -0.14 8.68 -7.80
CA GLU A 330 -0.33 9.72 -8.79
C GLU A 330 -1.81 9.96 -9.09
N VAL A 331 -2.59 8.90 -9.36
CA VAL A 331 -4.05 9.01 -9.55
C VAL A 331 -4.84 9.22 -8.25
N ARG A 332 -4.17 9.24 -7.10
CA ARG A 332 -4.71 9.47 -5.75
C ARG A 332 -5.73 8.43 -5.28
N MET A 333 -5.54 7.17 -5.68
CA MET A 333 -6.26 6.05 -5.07
C MET A 333 -5.76 5.85 -3.64
N LYS A 334 -6.66 5.55 -2.68
CA LYS A 334 -6.28 5.30 -1.28
C LYS A 334 -5.76 3.87 -1.15
N ASP A 335 -4.47 3.63 -1.33
CA ASP A 335 -3.90 2.31 -1.07
C ASP A 335 -3.96 1.99 0.44
N TYR A 336 -4.28 0.74 0.77
CA TYR A 336 -4.13 0.17 2.10
C TYR A 336 -2.78 -0.56 2.22
N VAL A 337 -1.68 0.17 1.99
CA VAL A 337 -0.35 -0.45 1.75
C VAL A 337 0.04 -1.29 2.96
N LEU A 338 -0.07 -2.61 2.83
CA LEU A 338 0.15 -3.57 3.93
C LEU A 338 1.59 -3.58 4.44
N ASN A 339 2.50 -2.83 3.81
CA ASN A 339 3.88 -2.66 4.23
C ASN A 339 4.10 -1.28 4.86
N LEU A 340 3.70 -0.17 4.22
CA LEU A 340 3.84 1.17 4.80
C LEU A 340 3.04 1.36 6.09
N THR A 341 1.79 0.88 6.14
CA THR A 341 0.93 0.97 7.34
C THR A 341 1.48 0.20 8.55
N LYS A 342 2.44 -0.73 8.33
CA LYS A 342 3.12 -1.46 9.40
C LYS A 342 4.40 -0.78 9.88
N ILE A 343 4.96 0.16 9.13
CA ILE A 343 6.21 0.84 9.49
C ILE A 343 6.04 1.58 10.82
N GLY A 344 6.98 1.36 11.75
CA GLY A 344 6.91 1.90 13.11
C GLY A 344 5.84 1.29 14.01
N THR A 345 5.01 0.38 13.53
CA THR A 345 4.04 -0.33 14.36
C THR A 345 4.68 -1.55 15.00
N ARG A 346 4.18 -1.97 16.18
CA ARG A 346 4.69 -3.16 16.88
C ARG A 346 4.14 -4.46 16.28
N VAL A 347 4.23 -4.62 14.95
CA VAL A 347 3.76 -5.85 14.28
C VAL A 347 4.71 -7.00 14.60
N THR A 348 4.30 -7.81 15.56
CA THR A 348 4.68 -9.22 15.67
C THR A 348 3.52 -10.10 15.19
N CYS A 349 3.85 -11.30 14.70
CA CYS A 349 2.87 -12.25 14.19
C CYS A 349 1.73 -12.51 15.19
N GLY A 350 0.51 -12.78 14.71
CA GLY A 350 -0.65 -13.09 15.57
C GLY A 350 -0.44 -14.28 16.52
N ILE A 351 0.43 -15.23 16.12
CA ILE A 351 0.96 -16.31 16.97
C ILE A 351 1.69 -15.74 18.20
N TYR A 352 2.58 -14.76 18.00
CA TYR A 352 3.44 -14.19 19.04
C TYR A 352 2.66 -13.34 20.07
N THR A 353 1.62 -12.67 19.59
CA THR A 353 0.67 -11.88 20.39
C THR A 353 -0.48 -12.72 20.97
N LYS A 354 -0.60 -13.99 20.56
CA LYS A 354 -1.73 -14.89 20.85
C LYS A 354 -3.10 -14.30 20.46
N SER A 355 -3.15 -13.45 19.42
CA SER A 355 -4.33 -12.63 19.10
C SER A 355 -5.30 -13.26 18.09
N PHE A 356 -4.87 -14.26 17.31
CA PHE A 356 -5.73 -15.01 16.39
C PHE A 356 -6.27 -16.29 17.02
N PHE A 357 -7.54 -16.58 16.73
CA PHE A 357 -8.18 -17.88 16.91
C PHE A 357 -8.87 -18.23 15.59
N VAL A 358 -8.28 -19.14 14.81
CA VAL A 358 -8.77 -19.51 13.47
C VAL A 358 -9.42 -20.87 13.54
N VAL A 359 -10.68 -21.00 13.13
CA VAL A 359 -11.42 -22.27 13.18
C VAL A 359 -11.79 -22.72 11.76
N ASP A 360 -11.45 -23.97 11.44
CA ASP A 360 -11.87 -24.61 10.18
C ASP A 360 -13.23 -25.32 10.30
N SER A 361 -13.81 -25.73 9.16
CA SER A 361 -15.09 -26.42 9.13
C SER A 361 -15.07 -27.83 9.78
N TYR A 362 -13.88 -28.36 10.07
CA TYR A 362 -13.65 -29.60 10.82
C TYR A 362 -13.48 -29.37 12.34
N GLY A 363 -13.51 -28.12 12.80
CA GLY A 363 -13.36 -27.71 14.19
C GLY A 363 -11.93 -27.73 14.72
N ASN A 364 -10.91 -27.83 13.87
CA ASN A 364 -9.53 -27.65 14.30
C ASN A 364 -9.25 -26.15 14.53
N VAL A 365 -8.37 -25.83 15.47
CA VAL A 365 -7.99 -24.45 15.84
C VAL A 365 -6.56 -24.16 15.40
N SER A 366 -6.38 -23.16 14.55
CA SER A 366 -5.08 -22.65 14.11
C SER A 366 -4.70 -21.34 14.81
N ALA A 367 -3.40 -21.15 15.05
CA ALA A 367 -2.81 -19.89 15.52
C ALA A 367 -2.52 -18.87 14.39
N CYS A 368 -2.83 -19.20 13.13
CA CYS A 368 -2.41 -18.44 11.95
C CYS A 368 -3.54 -18.30 10.90
N GLU A 369 -3.86 -17.06 10.52
CA GLU A 369 -4.80 -16.63 9.44
C GLU A 369 -4.48 -17.20 8.03
N ARG A 370 -3.29 -17.80 7.88
CA ARG A 370 -2.82 -18.38 6.61
C ARG A 370 -3.01 -19.89 6.53
N HIS A 371 -3.70 -20.49 7.50
CA HIS A 371 -3.90 -21.93 7.60
C HIS A 371 -5.03 -22.41 6.68
N THR A 372 -4.77 -23.49 5.94
CA THR A 372 -5.74 -24.19 5.10
C THR A 372 -6.15 -25.54 5.72
N SER A 373 -7.25 -26.13 5.24
CA SER A 373 -7.84 -27.33 5.86
C SER A 373 -6.89 -28.55 5.86
N PRO A 374 -7.20 -29.61 6.64
CA PRO A 374 -6.42 -30.85 6.64
C PRO A 374 -6.22 -31.51 5.27
N TYR A 375 -7.00 -31.13 4.24
CA TYR A 375 -6.79 -31.52 2.84
C TYR A 375 -5.42 -31.11 2.30
N ASP A 376 -4.91 -29.95 2.71
CA ASP A 376 -3.63 -29.41 2.22
C ASP A 376 -2.43 -30.04 2.96
N PHE A 377 -2.63 -30.66 4.12
CA PHE A 377 -1.56 -31.19 4.97
C PHE A 377 -0.66 -32.28 4.33
N PRO A 378 -1.11 -33.15 3.40
CA PRO A 378 -0.22 -34.05 2.67
C PRO A 378 0.75 -33.29 1.74
N ASN A 379 0.28 -32.19 1.13
CA ASN A 379 1.08 -31.34 0.25
C ASN A 379 1.98 -30.37 1.03
N TYR A 380 1.55 -29.97 2.24
CA TYR A 380 2.20 -28.96 3.07
C TYR A 380 2.25 -29.38 4.56
N PRO A 381 3.05 -30.41 4.93
CA PRO A 381 2.99 -31.01 6.27
C PRO A 381 3.22 -30.05 7.45
N PHE A 382 4.02 -28.99 7.26
CA PHE A 382 4.29 -27.95 8.25
C PHE A 382 3.03 -27.20 8.73
N MET A 383 1.92 -27.25 8.00
CA MET A 383 0.67 -26.61 8.41
C MET A 383 0.11 -27.22 9.72
N LYS A 384 0.38 -28.50 9.96
CA LYS A 384 0.04 -29.22 11.21
C LYS A 384 0.70 -28.56 12.45
N ASP A 385 1.80 -27.84 12.28
CA ASP A 385 2.46 -27.12 13.37
C ASP A 385 1.64 -25.93 13.88
N PHE A 386 0.77 -25.34 13.05
CA PHE A 386 -0.09 -24.22 13.44
C PHE A 386 -1.39 -24.63 14.14
N ILE A 387 -1.81 -25.91 14.03
CA ILE A 387 -2.95 -26.44 14.78
C ILE A 387 -2.62 -26.48 16.27
N ILE A 388 -3.22 -25.59 17.04
CA ILE A 388 -3.09 -25.46 18.51
C ILE A 388 -4.28 -26.06 19.26
N GLY A 389 -5.25 -26.69 18.61
CA GLY A 389 -6.38 -27.29 19.31
C GLY A 389 -7.46 -27.86 18.41
N LYS A 390 -8.54 -28.35 19.03
CA LYS A 390 -9.74 -28.84 18.32
C LYS A 390 -10.99 -28.71 19.20
N TYR A 391 -12.15 -28.58 18.59
CA TYR A 391 -13.44 -28.76 19.26
C TYR A 391 -13.66 -30.25 19.62
N ASN A 392 -13.81 -30.54 20.91
CA ASN A 392 -14.16 -31.87 21.40
C ASN A 392 -15.69 -31.99 21.48
N PHE A 393 -16.28 -32.68 20.51
CA PHE A 393 -17.74 -32.88 20.42
C PHE A 393 -18.33 -33.61 21.63
N ARG A 394 -17.60 -34.50 22.32
CA ARG A 394 -18.09 -35.21 23.52
C ARG A 394 -18.07 -34.35 24.79
N LYS A 395 -17.14 -33.39 24.88
CA LYS A 395 -16.98 -32.47 26.02
C LYS A 395 -17.56 -31.07 25.76
N GLU A 396 -18.18 -30.88 24.59
CA GLU A 396 -18.80 -29.62 24.13
C GLU A 396 -17.94 -28.35 24.22
N LYS A 397 -16.61 -28.49 24.17
CA LYS A 397 -15.63 -27.42 24.37
C LYS A 397 -14.47 -27.48 23.38
N PHE A 398 -13.82 -26.34 23.17
CA PHE A 398 -12.50 -26.32 22.52
C PHE A 398 -11.43 -26.79 23.52
N GLU A 399 -10.60 -27.74 23.08
CA GLU A 399 -9.41 -28.16 23.80
C GLU A 399 -8.21 -27.55 23.07
N VAL A 400 -7.55 -26.59 23.74
CA VAL A 400 -6.51 -25.71 23.17
C VAL A 400 -5.20 -25.93 23.91
N ASP A 401 -4.19 -26.37 23.18
CA ASP A 401 -2.82 -26.54 23.64
C ASP A 401 -2.09 -25.18 23.67
N PHE A 402 -2.26 -24.49 24.80
CA PHE A 402 -1.55 -23.25 25.10
C PHE A 402 -0.03 -23.46 25.18
N GLU A 403 0.45 -24.67 25.52
CA GLU A 403 1.89 -24.95 25.48
C GLU A 403 2.41 -24.97 24.05
N LYS A 404 1.68 -25.56 23.08
CA LYS A 404 2.04 -25.52 21.65
C LYS A 404 2.04 -24.11 21.12
N LEU A 405 1.11 -23.26 21.56
CA LEU A 405 1.13 -21.83 21.25
C LEU A 405 2.38 -21.12 21.82
N ASP A 406 2.82 -21.46 23.04
CA ASP A 406 4.08 -20.95 23.60
C ASP A 406 5.34 -21.61 23.00
N LYS A 407 5.28 -22.86 22.53
CA LYS A 407 6.35 -23.54 21.78
C LYS A 407 6.53 -22.84 20.42
N LEU A 408 5.45 -22.51 19.71
CA LEU A 408 5.47 -21.69 18.49
C LEU A 408 6.07 -20.30 18.75
N LYS A 409 5.69 -19.65 19.86
CA LYS A 409 6.28 -18.36 20.27
C LYS A 409 7.78 -18.47 20.54
N LYS A 410 8.23 -19.48 21.28
CA LYS A 410 9.65 -19.80 21.51
C LYS A 410 10.41 -20.05 20.20
N THR A 411 9.77 -20.68 19.20
CA THR A 411 10.34 -20.86 17.85
C THR A 411 10.49 -19.52 17.11
N ILE A 412 9.54 -18.59 17.25
CA ILE A 412 9.69 -17.21 16.74
C ILE A 412 10.86 -16.50 17.44
N ASP A 413 10.96 -16.54 18.77
CA ASP A 413 12.08 -15.94 19.51
C ASP A 413 13.44 -16.55 19.12
N LYS A 414 13.51 -17.87 18.92
CA LYS A 414 14.71 -18.57 18.42
C LYS A 414 15.08 -18.09 17.01
N LYS A 415 14.11 -18.00 16.10
CA LYS A 415 14.34 -17.50 14.73
C LYS A 415 14.74 -16.02 14.70
N MET A 416 14.17 -15.18 15.57
CA MET A 416 14.56 -13.78 15.71
C MET A 416 16.00 -13.62 16.23
N LYS A 417 16.50 -14.55 17.07
CA LYS A 417 17.92 -14.61 17.44
C LYS A 417 18.80 -15.02 16.26
N ILE A 418 18.47 -16.12 15.58
CA ILE A 418 19.23 -16.65 14.42
C ILE A 418 19.35 -15.60 13.29
N ASN A 419 18.24 -14.94 12.95
CA ASN A 419 18.20 -13.90 11.92
C ASN A 419 18.72 -12.52 12.40
N GLN A 420 19.19 -12.42 13.66
CA GLN A 420 19.61 -11.15 14.29
C GLN A 420 18.55 -10.03 14.23
N CYS A 421 17.26 -10.38 14.28
CA CYS A 421 16.17 -9.41 14.16
C CYS A 421 16.18 -8.33 15.24
N PHE A 422 16.67 -8.64 16.45
CA PHE A 422 16.75 -7.69 17.57
C PHE A 422 17.80 -6.58 17.39
N SER A 423 18.67 -6.66 16.38
CA SER A 423 19.63 -5.61 16.00
C SER A 423 19.45 -5.15 14.54
N CYS A 424 18.42 -5.64 13.85
CA CYS A 424 18.20 -5.38 12.43
C CYS A 424 17.40 -4.08 12.22
N SER A 425 17.88 -3.21 11.34
CA SER A 425 17.24 -1.94 10.95
C SER A 425 15.82 -2.06 10.41
N LEU A 426 15.40 -3.28 10.06
CA LEU A 426 14.22 -3.58 9.25
C LEU A 426 13.19 -4.44 9.96
N ALA A 427 13.45 -4.81 11.22
CA ALA A 427 12.68 -5.79 11.98
C ALA A 427 11.17 -5.48 12.05
N SER A 428 10.82 -4.21 12.27
CA SER A 428 9.44 -3.70 12.27
C SER A 428 8.87 -3.43 10.87
N ALA A 429 9.72 -3.39 9.83
CA ALA A 429 9.28 -3.31 8.43
C ALA A 429 8.80 -4.68 7.93
N CYS A 430 9.58 -5.73 8.20
CA CYS A 430 9.33 -7.08 7.71
C CYS A 430 8.40 -7.92 8.62
N GLY A 431 8.04 -7.42 9.80
CA GLY A 431 7.28 -8.18 10.81
C GLY A 431 8.09 -9.33 11.44
N THR A 432 9.41 -9.16 11.51
CA THR A 432 10.44 -10.06 12.04
C THR A 432 10.52 -11.46 11.41
N VAL A 433 9.57 -12.36 11.73
CA VAL A 433 9.60 -13.78 11.39
C VAL A 433 8.19 -14.28 11.08
N CYS A 434 7.98 -14.69 9.83
CA CYS A 434 6.78 -15.40 9.42
C CYS A 434 7.07 -16.92 9.35
N LEU A 435 6.70 -17.66 10.40
CA LEU A 435 6.90 -19.13 10.43
C LEU A 435 6.27 -19.84 9.22
N TYR A 436 5.12 -19.36 8.73
CA TYR A 436 4.46 -19.90 7.55
C TYR A 436 5.36 -19.84 6.31
N GLN A 437 6.04 -18.71 6.06
CA GLN A 437 6.95 -18.57 4.93
C GLN A 437 8.20 -19.45 5.10
N ILE A 438 8.66 -19.68 6.33
CA ILE A 438 9.75 -20.64 6.61
C ILE A 438 9.29 -22.06 6.27
N GLY A 439 8.11 -22.47 6.74
CA GLY A 439 7.54 -23.78 6.41
C GLY A 439 7.33 -23.99 4.90
N LEU A 440 6.84 -22.97 4.20
CA LEU A 440 6.62 -23.01 2.75
C LEU A 440 7.92 -23.10 1.94
N HIS A 441 9.00 -22.43 2.36
CA HIS A 441 10.30 -22.47 1.65
C HIS A 441 11.21 -23.63 2.09
N CYS A 442 11.09 -24.12 3.33
CA CYS A 442 12.01 -25.11 3.91
C CYS A 442 11.33 -26.46 4.27
N GLY A 443 10.04 -26.64 4.01
CA GLY A 443 9.26 -27.83 4.38
C GLY A 443 8.95 -27.98 5.87
N SER A 444 9.60 -27.21 6.75
CA SER A 444 9.39 -27.23 8.21
C SER A 444 9.68 -25.87 8.84
N ILE A 445 8.90 -25.49 9.85
CA ILE A 445 9.13 -24.26 10.63
C ILE A 445 10.38 -24.36 11.54
N SER A 446 10.83 -25.58 11.84
CA SER A 446 11.81 -25.90 12.89
C SER A 446 13.27 -25.90 12.44
N THR A 447 13.53 -25.68 11.14
CA THR A 447 14.90 -25.61 10.57
C THR A 447 15.81 -24.64 11.34
N ASN A 448 17.07 -25.01 11.55
CA ASN A 448 18.06 -24.12 12.18
C ASN A 448 18.63 -23.05 11.23
N GLN A 449 18.36 -23.15 9.92
CA GLN A 449 18.85 -22.18 8.93
C GLN A 449 18.29 -20.77 9.17
N ALA A 450 19.09 -19.76 8.84
CA ALA A 450 18.62 -18.37 8.75
C ALA A 450 17.61 -18.22 7.60
N SER A 451 16.56 -17.43 7.81
CA SER A 451 15.47 -17.24 6.84
C SER A 451 15.35 -15.79 6.33
N CYS A 452 16.23 -14.89 6.77
CA CYS A 452 16.34 -13.55 6.22
C CYS A 452 17.22 -13.58 4.97
N SER A 453 16.69 -13.21 3.81
CA SER A 453 17.47 -13.06 2.59
C SER A 453 18.15 -11.68 2.51
N ARG A 454 19.04 -11.51 1.52
CA ARG A 454 19.57 -10.19 1.15
C ARG A 454 18.48 -9.26 0.59
N LEU A 455 17.48 -9.81 -0.11
CA LEU A 455 16.38 -9.02 -0.68
C LEU A 455 15.52 -8.36 0.42
N ASP A 456 15.26 -9.08 1.52
CA ASP A 456 14.58 -8.54 2.70
C ASP A 456 15.33 -7.35 3.33
N LYS A 457 16.63 -7.17 3.00
CA LYS A 457 17.45 -6.03 3.39
C LYS A 457 17.46 -4.88 2.36
N GLU A 458 17.32 -5.19 1.08
CA GLU A 458 17.26 -4.19 0.01
C GLU A 458 15.89 -3.49 -0.09
N TRP A 459 14.78 -4.17 0.26
CA TRP A 459 13.43 -3.60 0.12
C TRP A 459 13.20 -2.30 0.84
N PRO A 460 13.53 -2.20 2.14
CA PRO A 460 13.14 -1.02 2.86
C PRO A 460 14.07 0.16 2.56
N VAL A 461 15.24 -0.08 1.94
CA VAL A 461 16.11 0.96 1.35
C VAL A 461 15.45 1.56 0.11
N LEU A 462 14.91 0.74 -0.81
CA LEU A 462 14.17 1.23 -1.99
C LEU A 462 12.89 1.97 -1.60
N MET A 463 12.14 1.45 -0.63
CA MET A 463 10.95 2.11 -0.09
C MET A 463 11.29 3.43 0.62
N PHE A 464 12.36 3.47 1.42
CA PHE A 464 12.85 4.69 2.06
C PHE A 464 13.34 5.71 1.01
N LYS A 465 14.04 5.29 -0.04
CA LYS A 465 14.43 6.17 -1.16
C LYS A 465 13.20 6.89 -1.74
N TYR A 466 12.17 6.12 -2.11
CA TYR A 466 10.90 6.65 -2.64
C TYR A 466 10.25 7.68 -1.70
N LEU A 467 10.06 7.33 -0.42
CA LEU A 467 9.44 8.22 0.56
C LEU A 467 10.27 9.50 0.80
N ALA A 468 11.60 9.39 0.84
CA ALA A 468 12.48 10.53 1.06
C ALA A 468 12.51 11.49 -0.13
N GLU A 469 12.57 10.98 -1.36
CA GLU A 469 12.48 11.79 -2.57
C GLU A 469 11.15 12.55 -2.62
N ARG A 470 10.04 11.84 -2.37
CA ARG A 470 8.68 12.38 -2.38
C ARG A 470 8.43 13.46 -1.31
N TYR A 471 8.88 13.23 -0.08
CA TYR A 471 8.43 14.03 1.07
C TYR A 471 9.52 14.89 1.77
N LEU A 472 10.82 14.57 1.66
CA LEU A 472 11.91 15.32 2.32
C LEU A 472 12.80 16.12 1.35
N ILE A 473 13.05 15.57 0.16
CA ILE A 473 13.71 16.27 -0.93
C ILE A 473 12.68 17.17 -1.62
N GLY A 474 11.48 16.65 -1.87
CA GLY A 474 10.36 17.44 -2.38
C GLY A 474 10.59 17.98 -3.80
N LYS A 475 11.53 17.38 -4.57
CA LYS A 475 11.45 17.42 -6.04
C LYS A 475 10.07 16.85 -6.41
N LYS A 476 9.40 17.44 -7.40
CA LYS A 476 8.10 16.92 -7.89
C LYS A 476 8.36 16.06 -9.14
N PRO A 477 7.44 15.13 -9.49
CA PRO A 477 7.42 14.55 -10.82
C PRO A 477 7.52 15.62 -11.91
N TYR A 478 8.22 15.31 -12.99
CA TYR A 478 8.64 16.29 -13.99
C TYR A 478 8.49 15.79 -15.42
N LEU A 479 8.69 16.70 -16.37
CA LEU A 479 8.72 16.38 -17.79
C LEU A 479 10.16 16.31 -18.29
N GLU A 480 10.46 15.30 -19.10
CA GLU A 480 11.79 15.08 -19.68
C GLU A 480 11.70 14.86 -21.19
N LEU A 481 12.61 15.49 -21.96
CA LEU A 481 12.61 15.43 -23.42
C LEU A 481 13.75 14.54 -23.93
N LYS A 482 13.43 13.27 -24.24
CA LYS A 482 14.37 12.25 -24.74
C LYS A 482 14.06 11.95 -26.21
N ASN A 483 15.03 12.19 -27.09
CA ASN A 483 14.96 11.89 -28.54
C ASN A 483 13.66 12.35 -29.22
N GLY A 484 13.25 13.60 -28.96
CA GLY A 484 12.03 14.21 -29.50
C GLY A 484 10.72 13.73 -28.86
N LYS A 485 10.76 12.75 -27.95
CA LYS A 485 9.59 12.26 -27.20
C LYS A 485 9.58 12.84 -25.78
N LEU A 486 8.39 13.23 -25.34
CA LEU A 486 8.15 13.76 -24.00
C LEU A 486 7.81 12.61 -23.03
N PHE A 487 8.46 12.60 -21.87
CA PHE A 487 8.23 11.62 -20.81
C PHE A 487 7.70 12.31 -19.56
N TYR A 488 6.81 11.64 -18.84
CA TYR A 488 6.45 11.99 -17.47
C TYR A 488 7.28 11.12 -16.51
N CYS A 489 8.14 11.76 -15.73
CA CYS A 489 9.09 11.10 -14.84
C CYS A 489 8.61 11.26 -13.38
N LEU A 490 8.38 10.12 -12.72
CA LEU A 490 8.08 9.99 -11.29
C LEU A 490 9.40 9.88 -10.51
N PHE A 491 9.41 9.24 -9.34
CA PHE A 491 10.62 9.12 -8.52
C PHE A 491 11.44 7.87 -8.88
N LEU A 492 10.76 6.74 -9.11
CA LEU A 492 11.38 5.47 -9.51
C LEU A 492 11.10 5.08 -10.96
N ASN A 493 10.11 5.69 -11.62
CA ASN A 493 9.65 5.29 -12.95
C ASN A 493 9.44 6.47 -13.92
N GLN A 494 9.38 6.18 -15.23
CA GLN A 494 9.10 7.16 -16.28
C GLN A 494 8.19 6.56 -17.36
N PHE A 495 7.35 7.39 -17.99
CA PHE A 495 6.41 6.97 -19.02
C PHE A 495 6.42 7.92 -20.22
N SER A 496 6.48 7.38 -21.44
CA SER A 496 6.26 8.18 -22.65
C SER A 496 4.83 8.72 -22.71
N LEU A 497 4.69 9.99 -23.08
CA LEU A 497 3.41 10.64 -23.32
C LEU A 497 3.02 10.51 -24.80
N HIS A 498 1.88 9.90 -25.06
CA HIS A 498 1.36 9.70 -26.41
C HIS A 498 0.60 10.96 -26.84
N LEU A 499 1.20 11.74 -27.73
CA LEU A 499 0.61 12.97 -28.26
C LEU A 499 -0.37 12.61 -29.39
N GLN A 500 -1.67 12.74 -29.13
CA GLN A 500 -2.72 12.55 -30.13
C GLN A 500 -2.64 13.66 -31.18
N LYS A 501 -2.21 13.34 -32.41
CA LYS A 501 -2.08 14.33 -33.49
C LYS A 501 -3.45 14.84 -33.94
N THR A 502 -3.71 16.13 -33.76
CA THR A 502 -4.74 16.86 -34.53
C THR A 502 -4.06 17.80 -35.53
N GLU A 503 -4.41 17.66 -36.81
CA GLU A 503 -4.19 18.59 -37.94
C GLU A 503 -3.02 19.59 -37.80
N ASP A 504 -1.83 19.10 -38.16
CA ASP A 504 -0.51 19.76 -38.35
C ASP A 504 0.09 20.67 -37.27
N LYS A 505 -0.70 21.37 -36.45
CA LYS A 505 -0.19 22.34 -35.46
C LYS A 505 0.48 21.70 -34.25
N MET A 506 0.47 20.37 -34.14
CA MET A 506 1.07 19.61 -33.03
C MET A 506 2.50 19.10 -33.28
N LYS A 507 3.09 19.29 -34.48
CA LYS A 507 4.48 18.86 -34.74
C LYS A 507 5.52 19.45 -33.77
N ASN A 508 5.27 20.67 -33.28
CA ASN A 508 6.21 21.44 -32.43
C ASN A 508 5.70 21.68 -30.99
N ASN A 509 4.53 21.17 -30.61
CA ASN A 509 3.86 21.53 -29.35
C ASN A 509 3.00 20.38 -28.78
N PRO A 510 3.28 19.89 -27.56
CA PRO A 510 2.52 18.80 -26.94
C PRO A 510 1.17 19.22 -26.34
N TYR A 511 0.86 20.52 -26.24
CA TYR A 511 -0.37 21.00 -25.60
C TYR A 511 -1.55 21.10 -26.57
N ILE A 512 -2.70 20.54 -26.19
CA ILE A 512 -4.00 20.94 -26.77
C ILE A 512 -4.25 22.38 -26.32
N TYR A 513 -4.27 23.31 -27.29
CA TYR A 513 -4.44 24.74 -27.01
C TYR A 513 -5.91 25.15 -27.00
N ILE A 514 -6.40 25.61 -25.85
CA ILE A 514 -7.79 26.01 -25.63
C ILE A 514 -7.85 27.54 -25.73
N SER A 515 -8.30 28.04 -26.88
CA SER A 515 -8.40 29.48 -27.21
C SER A 515 -9.84 30.01 -27.30
N ASN A 516 -10.84 29.14 -27.05
CA ASN A 516 -12.26 29.47 -27.03
C ASN A 516 -12.92 28.65 -25.92
N LEU A 517 -13.40 29.31 -24.87
CA LEU A 517 -13.94 28.67 -23.67
C LEU A 517 -15.36 28.13 -23.86
N GLU A 518 -16.11 28.59 -24.87
CA GLU A 518 -17.45 28.05 -25.20
C GLU A 518 -17.37 26.58 -25.62
N LYS A 519 -16.22 26.15 -26.17
CA LYS A 519 -16.00 24.77 -26.62
C LYS A 519 -15.56 23.83 -25.48
N LEU A 520 -15.48 24.29 -24.22
CA LEU A 520 -15.09 23.44 -23.10
C LEU A 520 -16.05 22.27 -22.85
N ASN A 521 -17.37 22.48 -22.92
CA ASN A 521 -18.34 21.39 -22.71
C ASN A 521 -18.20 20.29 -23.78
N LEU A 522 -18.00 20.68 -25.04
CA LEU A 522 -17.71 19.76 -26.15
C LEU A 522 -16.36 19.06 -25.98
N LEU A 523 -15.35 19.75 -25.44
CA LEU A 523 -14.06 19.14 -25.11
C LEU A 523 -14.17 18.13 -23.97
N ALA A 524 -14.97 18.41 -22.93
CA ALA A 524 -15.24 17.46 -21.84
C ALA A 524 -15.95 16.21 -22.39
N GLN A 525 -16.99 16.38 -23.20
CA GLN A 525 -17.69 15.28 -23.88
C GLN A 525 -16.72 14.41 -24.69
N ARG A 526 -15.88 15.02 -25.54
CA ARG A 526 -14.85 14.31 -26.32
C ARG A 526 -13.82 13.58 -25.45
N ILE A 527 -13.38 14.17 -24.34
CA ILE A 527 -12.47 13.51 -23.37
C ILE A 527 -13.17 12.32 -22.69
N ILE A 528 -14.46 12.46 -22.35
CA ILE A 528 -15.28 11.40 -21.73
C ILE A 528 -15.56 10.27 -22.73
N GLU A 529 -15.76 10.57 -24.01
CA GLU A 529 -15.89 9.61 -25.11
C GLU A 529 -14.58 8.87 -25.38
N TYR A 530 -13.46 9.60 -25.49
CA TYR A 530 -12.13 9.03 -25.63
C TYR A 530 -11.76 8.14 -24.43
N LYS A 531 -12.14 8.54 -23.21
CA LYS A 531 -12.02 7.71 -22.01
C LYS A 531 -12.82 6.41 -22.11
N LYS A 532 -13.99 6.38 -22.76
CA LYS A 532 -14.79 5.17 -22.95
C LYS A 532 -14.14 4.19 -23.94
N THR A 533 -13.32 4.69 -24.88
CA THR A 533 -12.66 3.85 -25.90
C THR A 533 -11.24 3.42 -25.50
N ILE A 534 -10.50 4.23 -24.75
CA ILE A 534 -9.10 3.96 -24.38
C ILE A 534 -8.97 3.30 -23.00
N LYS A 535 -8.24 2.18 -22.97
CA LYS A 535 -8.02 1.36 -21.76
C LYS A 535 -6.80 1.78 -20.94
N GLU A 536 -5.89 2.57 -21.48
CA GLU A 536 -4.66 3.02 -20.81
C GLU A 536 -4.84 4.30 -19.98
N LEU A 537 -3.89 4.56 -19.07
CA LEU A 537 -3.77 5.85 -18.38
C LEU A 537 -3.15 6.90 -19.30
N THR A 538 -4.00 7.63 -20.03
CA THR A 538 -3.62 8.77 -20.87
C THR A 538 -3.48 10.05 -20.03
N PHE A 539 -2.38 10.79 -20.20
CA PHE A 539 -2.22 12.13 -19.65
C PHE A 539 -2.47 13.17 -20.74
N PHE A 540 -3.50 14.01 -20.56
CA PHE A 540 -3.76 15.16 -21.43
C PHE A 540 -2.97 16.38 -20.97
N LEU A 541 -2.22 16.99 -21.88
CA LEU A 541 -1.57 18.28 -21.66
C LEU A 541 -2.44 19.38 -22.28
N LEU A 542 -3.16 20.12 -21.44
CA LEU A 542 -4.07 21.20 -21.86
C LEU A 542 -3.43 22.56 -21.56
N LYS A 543 -3.40 23.47 -22.54
CA LYS A 543 -2.93 24.85 -22.37
C LYS A 543 -4.06 25.83 -22.66
N PHE A 544 -4.55 26.48 -21.62
CA PHE A 544 -5.53 27.56 -21.73
C PHE A 544 -4.84 28.84 -22.25
N GLY A 545 -5.44 29.45 -23.27
CA GLY A 545 -5.07 30.76 -23.79
C GLY A 545 -6.18 31.76 -23.49
N PHE A 546 -5.85 32.80 -22.71
CA PHE A 546 -6.77 33.88 -22.37
C PHE A 546 -6.38 35.14 -23.16
N LYS A 547 -7.35 35.75 -23.85
CA LYS A 547 -7.27 37.16 -24.26
C LYS A 547 -7.54 38.04 -23.04
N LYS A 548 -7.17 39.32 -23.12
CA LYS A 548 -7.37 40.29 -22.02
C LYS A 548 -8.83 40.36 -21.54
N ASN A 549 -9.79 40.25 -22.47
CA ASN A 549 -11.22 40.31 -22.20
C ASN A 549 -11.78 39.00 -21.56
N ASP A 550 -11.08 37.88 -21.74
CA ASP A 550 -11.50 36.56 -21.23
C ASP A 550 -11.17 36.40 -19.73
N LEU A 551 -10.44 37.33 -19.12
CA LEU A 551 -9.96 37.28 -17.73
C LEU A 551 -11.03 37.73 -16.72
N ASN A 552 -12.18 37.05 -16.73
CA ASN A 552 -13.36 37.40 -15.93
C ASN A 552 -14.01 36.17 -15.25
N ILE A 553 -14.94 36.43 -14.31
CA ILE A 553 -15.60 35.40 -13.48
C ILE A 553 -16.44 34.42 -14.31
N HIS A 554 -17.05 34.88 -15.42
CA HIS A 554 -17.87 34.02 -16.29
C HIS A 554 -17.00 32.97 -17.02
N SER A 555 -15.82 33.37 -17.48
CA SER A 555 -14.79 32.44 -17.98
C SER A 555 -14.30 31.46 -16.90
N GLY A 556 -14.14 31.95 -15.65
CA GLY A 556 -13.82 31.12 -14.50
C GLY A 556 -14.86 30.03 -14.26
N LYS A 557 -16.15 30.39 -14.31
CA LYS A 557 -17.24 29.44 -14.16
C LYS A 557 -17.18 28.33 -15.22
N LYS A 558 -17.00 28.66 -16.50
CA LYS A 558 -16.88 27.64 -17.58
C LYS A 558 -15.71 26.68 -17.36
N ILE A 559 -14.61 27.15 -16.76
CA ILE A 559 -13.45 26.33 -16.41
C ILE A 559 -13.75 25.42 -15.19
N ILE A 560 -14.51 25.92 -14.20
CA ILE A 560 -14.98 25.12 -13.07
C ILE A 560 -15.97 24.05 -13.55
N ASP A 561 -17.00 24.44 -14.29
CA ASP A 561 -18.02 23.53 -14.86
C ASP A 561 -17.37 22.39 -15.68
N PHE A 562 -16.34 22.72 -16.48
CA PHE A 562 -15.51 21.75 -17.20
C PHE A 562 -14.82 20.74 -16.27
N PHE A 563 -14.15 21.22 -15.21
CA PHE A 563 -13.49 20.33 -14.24
C PHE A 563 -14.49 19.49 -13.43
N GLU A 564 -15.69 20.01 -13.15
CA GLU A 564 -16.75 19.27 -12.47
C GLU A 564 -17.31 18.15 -13.36
N GLU A 565 -17.56 18.40 -14.64
CA GLU A 565 -18.03 17.35 -15.56
C GLU A 565 -16.97 16.26 -15.78
N LEU A 566 -15.69 16.64 -15.90
CA LEU A 566 -14.59 15.66 -15.93
C LEU A 566 -14.54 14.82 -14.63
N GLN A 567 -14.58 15.45 -13.45
CA GLN A 567 -14.52 14.75 -12.16
C GLN A 567 -15.74 13.84 -11.95
N LYS A 568 -16.95 14.30 -12.29
CA LYS A 568 -18.23 13.56 -12.24
C LYS A 568 -18.21 12.30 -13.10
N ASN A 569 -17.48 12.32 -14.22
CA ASN A 569 -17.27 11.15 -15.09
C ASN A 569 -16.01 10.34 -14.73
N ASN A 570 -15.45 10.55 -13.53
CA ASN A 570 -14.20 9.95 -13.04
C ASN A 570 -12.99 10.15 -13.99
N VAL A 571 -12.96 11.22 -14.79
CA VAL A 571 -11.79 11.55 -15.61
C VAL A 571 -10.73 12.11 -14.69
N TYR A 572 -9.59 11.42 -14.59
CA TYR A 572 -8.44 11.91 -13.83
C TYR A 572 -7.68 12.96 -14.65
N PHE A 573 -7.31 14.08 -14.02
CA PHE A 573 -6.47 15.13 -14.59
C PHE A 573 -5.55 15.77 -13.54
N ARG A 574 -4.46 16.37 -14.02
CA ARG A 574 -3.58 17.27 -13.24
C ARG A 574 -3.56 18.61 -13.94
N ILE A 575 -3.56 19.70 -13.17
CA ILE A 575 -3.38 21.04 -13.69
C ILE A 575 -1.98 21.49 -13.30
N SER A 576 -1.18 21.78 -14.31
CA SER A 576 0.28 21.88 -14.21
C SER A 576 0.80 23.28 -13.89
N LYS A 577 -0.04 24.31 -14.07
CA LYS A 577 0.25 25.74 -13.90
C LYS A 577 -0.93 26.48 -13.23
N PRO A 578 -0.70 27.65 -12.59
CA PRO A 578 -1.75 28.37 -11.87
C PRO A 578 -2.69 29.04 -12.86
N PHE A 579 -3.99 29.05 -12.57
CA PHE A 579 -4.90 30.00 -13.22
C PHE A 579 -4.66 31.42 -12.68
N PRO A 580 -4.92 32.48 -13.46
CA PRO A 580 -4.92 33.84 -12.93
C PRO A 580 -5.99 34.01 -11.85
N LYS A 581 -5.69 34.72 -10.74
CA LYS A 581 -6.69 35.01 -9.70
C LYS A 581 -7.92 35.75 -10.26
N THR A 582 -7.74 36.60 -11.27
CA THR A 582 -8.81 37.32 -11.98
C THR A 582 -9.81 36.42 -12.70
N VAL A 583 -9.41 35.21 -13.10
CA VAL A 583 -10.32 34.25 -13.77
C VAL A 583 -11.23 33.57 -12.75
N LEU A 584 -10.70 33.12 -11.61
CA LEU A 584 -11.48 32.36 -10.60
C LEU A 584 -12.09 33.24 -9.49
N GLY A 585 -11.75 34.53 -9.43
CA GLY A 585 -12.34 35.51 -8.52
C GLY A 585 -12.21 35.14 -7.04
N SER A 586 -13.26 35.41 -6.28
CA SER A 586 -13.40 35.11 -4.84
C SER A 586 -13.25 33.62 -4.51
N ASP A 587 -13.61 32.73 -5.43
CA ASP A 587 -13.55 31.29 -5.21
C ASP A 587 -12.20 30.67 -5.56
N TYR A 588 -11.22 31.46 -6.02
CA TYR A 588 -9.87 30.99 -6.37
C TYR A 588 -9.31 29.98 -5.36
N ASP A 589 -9.29 30.34 -4.07
CA ASP A 589 -8.67 29.49 -3.05
C ASP A 589 -9.45 28.19 -2.79
N LYS A 590 -10.79 28.19 -2.92
CA LYS A 590 -11.67 26.99 -2.83
C LYS A 590 -11.52 26.10 -4.07
N VAL A 591 -11.48 26.69 -5.26
CA VAL A 591 -11.29 25.99 -6.55
C VAL A 591 -9.90 25.37 -6.62
N CYS A 592 -8.88 26.09 -6.13
CA CYS A 592 -7.53 25.58 -5.95
C CYS A 592 -7.47 24.40 -4.98
N GLU A 593 -8.29 24.37 -3.93
CA GLU A 593 -8.38 23.22 -3.03
C GLU A 593 -9.14 22.04 -3.67
N LYS A 594 -10.35 22.28 -4.17
CA LYS A 594 -11.25 21.29 -4.80
C LYS A 594 -10.55 20.48 -5.89
N PHE A 595 -9.88 21.16 -6.84
CA PHE A 595 -9.19 20.52 -7.96
C PHE A 595 -7.68 20.35 -7.74
N ARG A 596 -7.16 20.78 -6.58
CA ARG A 596 -5.72 20.79 -6.21
C ARG A 596 -4.84 21.49 -7.25
N LEU A 597 -5.24 22.70 -7.62
CA LEU A 597 -4.48 23.59 -8.51
C LEU A 597 -3.19 24.09 -7.82
N PRO A 598 -2.07 24.26 -8.53
CA PRO A 598 -0.90 24.94 -7.98
C PRO A 598 -1.21 26.42 -7.74
N LYS A 599 -1.13 26.89 -6.49
CA LYS A 599 -1.36 28.30 -6.12
C LYS A 599 -0.18 29.22 -6.48
N GLN A 600 1.00 28.66 -6.76
CA GLN A 600 2.23 29.39 -7.06
C GLN A 600 3.06 28.65 -8.13
N PHE A 601 3.97 29.36 -8.82
CA PHE A 601 4.84 28.76 -9.83
C PHE A 601 5.72 27.62 -9.30
N LYS A 602 6.15 27.67 -8.03
CA LYS A 602 6.87 26.58 -7.38
C LYS A 602 6.09 25.26 -7.32
N ASP A 603 4.76 25.36 -7.29
CA ASP A 603 3.90 24.20 -7.13
C ASP A 603 3.61 23.46 -8.44
N CYS A 604 3.87 24.12 -9.56
CA CYS A 604 3.70 23.61 -10.90
C CYS A 604 4.41 22.27 -11.14
N LEU A 605 3.85 21.51 -12.06
CA LEU A 605 4.54 20.38 -12.68
C LEU A 605 5.58 20.93 -13.68
N GLU A 606 5.08 21.73 -14.63
CA GLU A 606 5.81 22.33 -15.75
C GLU A 606 6.63 23.59 -15.36
N LEU A 607 7.18 23.67 -14.15
CA LEU A 607 8.13 24.75 -13.83
C LEU A 607 9.48 24.55 -14.55
N TYR A 608 9.79 23.34 -15.00
CA TYR A 608 10.94 23.05 -15.84
C TYR A 608 10.67 21.84 -16.73
N VAL A 609 11.51 21.70 -17.75
CA VAL A 609 11.75 20.44 -18.47
C VAL A 609 13.22 20.06 -18.22
N VAL A 610 13.49 18.77 -18.01
CA VAL A 610 14.86 18.23 -17.92
C VAL A 610 15.27 17.65 -19.27
N LYS A 611 16.54 17.81 -19.64
CA LYS A 611 17.16 17.11 -20.78
C LYS A 611 18.65 16.92 -20.50
N ASN A 612 19.12 15.67 -20.46
CA ASN A 612 20.51 15.32 -20.16
C ASN A 612 20.98 16.00 -18.85
N ASP A 613 20.21 15.80 -17.77
CA ASP A 613 20.30 16.47 -16.47
C ASP A 613 20.23 18.02 -16.47
N GLN A 614 20.28 18.72 -17.60
CA GLN A 614 20.09 20.18 -17.64
C GLN A 614 18.62 20.57 -17.43
N ILE A 615 18.37 21.49 -16.48
CA ILE A 615 17.08 22.20 -16.34
C ILE A 615 16.91 23.26 -17.42
N THR A 616 15.73 23.33 -18.05
CA THR A 616 15.27 24.46 -18.87
C THR A 616 13.92 24.98 -18.35
N PHE A 617 13.80 26.29 -18.18
CA PHE A 617 12.61 26.96 -17.64
C PHE A 617 11.59 27.36 -18.74
N PRO A 618 10.31 27.66 -18.38
CA PRO A 618 9.27 28.08 -19.33
C PRO A 618 9.56 29.32 -20.18
N ASN A 619 10.56 30.13 -19.82
CA ASN A 619 11.04 31.28 -20.61
C ASN A 619 12.26 30.93 -21.49
N GLY A 620 12.60 29.65 -21.63
CA GLY A 620 13.72 29.16 -22.43
C GLY A 620 15.09 29.25 -21.76
N LYS A 621 15.25 29.97 -20.64
CA LYS A 621 16.53 30.08 -19.95
C LYS A 621 16.90 28.75 -19.26
N LYS A 622 18.18 28.39 -19.31
CA LYS A 622 18.73 27.24 -18.58
C LYS A 622 18.85 27.53 -17.09
N GLY A 623 18.65 26.51 -16.27
CA GLY A 623 18.98 26.56 -14.85
C GLY A 623 20.48 26.58 -14.60
N ARG A 624 20.90 27.15 -13.47
CA ARG A 624 22.30 27.43 -13.09
C ARG A 624 23.15 26.21 -12.69
N LYS A 625 22.53 25.03 -12.63
CA LYS A 625 23.08 23.73 -12.24
C LYS A 625 22.40 22.59 -13.02
N GLU A 626 22.99 21.39 -12.95
CA GLU A 626 22.35 20.12 -13.29
C GLU A 626 21.21 19.75 -12.32
N PHE A 627 20.23 18.97 -12.77
CA PHE A 627 18.99 18.68 -12.06
C PHE A 627 19.20 17.75 -10.86
N SER A 628 20.18 16.84 -10.91
CA SER A 628 20.72 16.12 -9.76
C SER A 628 21.08 17.09 -8.61
N ASP A 629 21.83 18.13 -8.93
CA ASP A 629 22.54 19.07 -8.05
C ASP A 629 21.67 20.10 -7.30
N TYR A 630 20.37 20.20 -7.62
CA TYR A 630 19.44 20.99 -6.81
C TYR A 630 18.93 20.17 -5.63
N GLU A 631 18.91 20.77 -4.44
CA GLU A 631 18.50 20.08 -3.22
C GLU A 631 16.99 19.84 -3.13
N ASN A 632 16.16 20.69 -3.75
CA ASN A 632 14.70 20.71 -3.59
C ASN A 632 14.00 21.67 -4.58
N ARG A 633 12.66 21.62 -4.64
CA ARG A 633 11.82 22.50 -5.48
C ARG A 633 12.05 24.00 -5.24
N GLU A 634 12.32 24.40 -4.00
CA GLU A 634 12.48 25.81 -3.63
C GLU A 634 13.84 26.38 -4.07
N GLU A 635 14.88 25.56 -4.26
CA GLU A 635 16.11 26.01 -4.95
C GLU A 635 15.83 26.23 -6.44
N ILE A 636 15.21 25.26 -7.10
CA ILE A 636 14.86 25.37 -8.53
C ILE A 636 13.93 26.56 -8.79
N TYR A 637 13.03 26.88 -7.85
CA TYR A 637 12.15 28.05 -7.94
C TYR A 637 12.87 29.38 -7.70
N ARG A 638 13.93 29.42 -6.87
CA ARG A 638 14.77 30.61 -6.70
C ARG A 638 15.56 30.91 -7.96
N ASP A 639 16.23 29.90 -8.53
CA ASP A 639 16.88 30.02 -9.84
C ASP A 639 15.87 30.43 -10.94
N PHE A 640 14.67 29.82 -10.99
CA PHE A 640 13.61 30.29 -11.90
C PHE A 640 13.29 31.78 -11.75
N LYS A 641 13.17 32.31 -10.52
CA LYS A 641 12.97 33.76 -10.29
C LYS A 641 14.17 34.57 -10.75
N GLU A 642 15.39 34.16 -10.40
CA GLU A 642 16.64 34.80 -10.82
C GLU A 642 16.75 34.86 -12.35
N LYS A 643 16.24 33.85 -13.08
CA LYS A 643 16.14 33.82 -14.55
C LYS A 643 14.87 34.48 -15.13
N LEU A 644 13.95 35.00 -14.30
CA LEU A 644 12.71 35.65 -14.75
C LEU A 644 12.80 37.18 -14.69
N PHE A 645 13.52 37.70 -13.70
CA PHE A 645 13.71 39.15 -13.49
C PHE A 645 15.06 39.68 -14.02
N ASN A 646 16.05 38.78 -14.16
CA ASN A 646 17.16 38.93 -15.10
C ASN A 646 16.86 38.11 -16.37
#